data_AF-A0A7M3MPL9-F1
#
_entry.id   AF-A0A7M3MPL9-F1
#
_cell.length_a   1.000
_cell.length_b   1.000
_cell.length_c   1.000
_cell.angle_alpha   90.00
_cell.angle_beta   90.00
_cell.angle_gamma   90.00
#
_symmetry.space_group_name_H-M   'P 1'
#
loop_
_entity.id
_entity.type
_entity.pdbx_description
1 polymer ?
#
loop_
_entity_poly.entity_id
_entity_poly.type
_entity_poly.pdbx_seq_one_letter_code
_entity_poly.pdbx_strand_id
1 'polypeptide(L)'
;MDGGTCGGRCRPTDPSSPVSRGCAPLRRRSERSPRWRGSPPSWPSSTPTGTTATWRAERRARALRSGGQRRGARHRRAGCGEVVVAGRIVKDDIEALRTQADIVAVVGEYTTLKRAGRSFKGLCPFHTEKTPSFTVTPDGNFYNCFGCGVSGDLYDFLMRIEGLEFPEAVESLARRTGFQLRYEQMSSRERRAVGERTRLVAATAAARDFLVDQLFADEGRVARDYLRSRGFSRAEAEAFEVGFAPNRFDAMARALTADGFPEQDLITTGLVARNERGGLRDRFRGRLMFPIHDPGGDVIGFGGRILPELEYGGFDPPKYLNSAETPLYKKTRVLYGIRQARSDIVRAEQVLVCEGYTDVMALHQAGVANAVATCGTAVGVEHLRLLSRYAQRVVLAFDADAAGVKAAERAWEAARELDVDGQGARLDLRVLVLPEGSDPADLVAEVGAEGVRSALVAATPVVPFVLRHHLADADLSSEAGRTAALREALTILARESDPDLRREWARTEIAERIGYAYGFVTDTAARLGVQLDAHEGVAAGGAGGRGRPDARHGQRGRAGGDRPVTASRARIERAALRALLQHPEHLPEEAAELVEDDLTHPDARAVLRAVRAGGGAGAPFADVVAAAEDDRIRGLLRALALEDDPELADPEVVGAVVAGRLRRLLIDRVEAQTQALRDELARLSHAAEPERVRELQRGLAELQRRRRQLLGQPA
;
A
#
# COMPACT_ATOMS: atom_id res chain seq x y z
N MET A 1 18.92 -68.52 -15.05
CA MET A 1 17.53 -69.01 -15.02
C MET A 1 16.64 -67.77 -15.11
N ASP A 2 15.92 -67.43 -16.16
CA ASP A 2 15.73 -67.95 -17.53
C ASP A 2 15.23 -66.76 -18.37
N GLY A 3 15.76 -66.56 -19.58
CA GLY A 3 14.98 -66.57 -20.84
C GLY A 3 14.52 -65.15 -21.26
N GLY A 4 14.95 -64.55 -22.38
CA GLY A 4 14.80 -65.03 -23.77
C GLY A 4 13.31 -64.93 -24.16
N THR A 5 12.83 -64.21 -25.18
CA THR A 5 13.22 -64.11 -26.60
C THR A 5 12.22 -63.16 -27.30
N CYS A 6 12.60 -62.28 -28.24
CA CYS A 6 12.58 -62.43 -29.72
C CYS A 6 11.14 -62.51 -30.32
N GLY A 7 10.72 -61.85 -31.41
CA GLY A 7 11.35 -61.00 -32.42
C GLY A 7 10.38 -60.71 -33.60
N GLY A 8 10.88 -60.05 -34.66
CA GLY A 8 10.23 -59.92 -36.00
C GLY A 8 10.49 -58.56 -36.68
N ARG A 9 11.53 -58.40 -37.53
CA ARG A 9 11.59 -58.54 -39.02
C ARG A 9 10.78 -57.44 -39.78
N CYS A 10 11.20 -56.75 -40.86
CA CYS A 10 12.32 -56.82 -41.81
C CYS A 10 12.48 -55.46 -42.58
N ARG A 11 13.66 -55.26 -43.20
CA ARG A 11 14.25 -54.17 -44.03
C ARG A 11 13.68 -54.06 -45.49
N PRO A 12 14.33 -53.41 -46.53
CA PRO A 12 15.20 -52.20 -46.68
C PRO A 12 14.90 -51.30 -47.93
N THR A 13 15.54 -50.13 -48.11
CA THR A 13 16.55 -49.79 -49.17
C THR A 13 16.68 -48.27 -49.48
N ASP A 14 17.94 -47.84 -49.57
CA ASP A 14 18.57 -46.53 -49.93
C ASP A 14 18.94 -46.55 -51.45
N PRO A 15 19.80 -45.71 -52.10
CA PRO A 15 20.42 -44.39 -51.78
C PRO A 15 20.53 -43.40 -53.00
N SER A 16 21.11 -42.20 -52.83
CA SER A 16 22.24 -41.63 -53.64
C SER A 16 22.43 -40.07 -53.53
N SER A 17 23.69 -39.64 -53.51
CA SER A 17 24.24 -38.24 -53.62
C SER A 17 24.97 -38.09 -55.00
N PRO A 18 25.82 -37.07 -55.40
CA PRO A 18 26.41 -35.89 -54.68
C PRO A 18 26.82 -34.60 -55.53
N VAL A 19 27.47 -33.61 -54.87
CA VAL A 19 28.50 -32.55 -55.26
C VAL A 19 28.33 -31.53 -56.43
N SER A 20 28.55 -30.20 -56.18
CA SER A 20 29.64 -29.33 -56.75
C SER A 20 29.48 -27.78 -56.58
N ARG A 21 30.58 -27.05 -56.82
CA ARG A 21 31.03 -25.70 -56.36
C ARG A 21 30.77 -24.54 -57.37
N GLY A 22 30.83 -23.27 -56.93
CA GLY A 22 31.48 -22.17 -57.71
C GLY A 22 30.85 -20.74 -57.80
N CYS A 23 31.53 -19.75 -57.21
CA CYS A 23 31.77 -18.30 -57.52
C CYS A 23 30.74 -17.30 -58.17
N ALA A 24 30.58 -16.13 -57.48
CA ALA A 24 30.32 -14.68 -57.76
C ALA A 24 30.06 -14.12 -59.21
N PRO A 25 29.56 -12.85 -59.47
CA PRO A 25 29.54 -11.61 -58.64
C PRO A 25 28.34 -10.59 -58.76
N LEU A 26 28.33 -9.58 -57.86
CA LEU A 26 27.88 -8.15 -57.97
C LEU A 26 26.55 -7.73 -58.67
N ARG A 27 25.63 -7.05 -57.95
CA ARG A 27 25.33 -5.58 -58.03
C ARG A 27 24.10 -5.12 -57.19
N ARG A 28 24.17 -3.83 -56.84
CA ARG A 28 23.38 -2.97 -55.93
C ARG A 28 21.93 -2.66 -56.37
N ARG A 29 21.04 -2.39 -55.39
CA ARG A 29 20.22 -1.16 -55.17
C ARG A 29 19.23 -1.46 -54.01
N SER A 30 19.35 -0.88 -52.81
CA SER A 30 19.08 0.50 -52.33
C SER A 30 17.61 0.78 -52.02
N GLU A 31 17.27 0.85 -50.73
CA GLU A 31 16.24 1.70 -50.09
C GLU A 31 16.38 1.51 -48.56
N ARG A 32 17.22 2.31 -47.90
CA ARG A 32 16.91 3.53 -47.13
C ARG A 32 15.83 3.35 -46.04
N SER A 33 16.28 2.98 -44.84
CA SER A 33 15.62 3.24 -43.55
C SER A 33 16.34 4.39 -42.81
N PRO A 34 15.64 5.24 -42.03
CA PRO A 34 16.21 6.46 -41.47
C PRO A 34 17.10 6.19 -40.26
N ARG A 35 18.24 6.87 -40.22
CA ARG A 35 19.15 6.92 -39.06
C ARG A 35 18.55 7.81 -37.98
N TRP A 36 18.28 7.25 -36.80
CA TRP A 36 18.34 8.02 -35.55
C TRP A 36 19.75 7.88 -34.99
N ARG A 37 20.47 9.01 -34.95
CA ARG A 37 21.74 9.15 -34.22
C ARG A 37 21.40 9.49 -32.77
N GLY A 38 22.09 8.86 -31.85
CA GLY A 38 22.02 9.17 -30.43
C GLY A 38 22.64 8.06 -29.60
N SER A 39 23.95 7.90 -29.69
CA SER A 39 24.71 7.13 -28.69
C SER A 39 24.56 7.81 -27.32
N PRO A 40 24.52 7.02 -26.22
CA PRO A 40 24.23 7.53 -24.88
C PRO A 40 25.35 8.48 -24.41
N PRO A 41 25.05 9.47 -23.55
CA PRO A 41 26.09 10.27 -22.94
C PRO A 41 26.91 9.39 -21.99
N SER A 42 28.20 9.26 -22.31
CA SER A 42 29.23 8.84 -21.38
C SER A 42 29.25 9.78 -20.17
N TRP A 43 29.02 9.24 -18.98
CA TRP A 43 29.18 9.99 -17.73
C TRP A 43 30.65 10.40 -17.55
N PRO A 44 30.95 11.65 -17.14
CA PRO A 44 32.28 12.02 -16.71
C PRO A 44 32.60 11.31 -15.40
N SER A 45 33.75 10.66 -15.35
CA SER A 45 34.38 10.18 -14.12
C SER A 45 34.79 11.39 -13.26
N SER A 46 33.89 11.86 -12.40
CA SER A 46 34.23 12.71 -11.27
C SER A 46 33.86 11.97 -9.99
N THR A 47 34.87 11.41 -9.34
CA THR A 47 34.83 10.82 -8.01
C THR A 47 34.43 11.88 -6.98
N PRO A 48 33.35 11.70 -6.21
CA PRO A 48 33.28 12.18 -4.85
C PRO A 48 33.86 11.07 -3.97
N THR A 49 34.98 11.35 -3.32
CA THR A 49 35.54 10.52 -2.26
C THR A 49 34.55 10.41 -1.10
N GLY A 50 33.67 9.40 -1.16
CA GLY A 50 32.83 8.93 -0.08
C GLY A 50 33.08 7.43 0.08
N THR A 51 33.63 7.05 1.22
CA THR A 51 34.09 5.70 1.58
C THR A 51 33.13 4.57 1.16
N THR A 52 33.59 3.72 0.24
CA THR A 52 33.02 2.39 0.00
C THR A 52 33.20 1.56 1.26
N ALA A 53 32.10 1.28 1.98
CA ALA A 53 32.09 0.33 3.08
C ALA A 53 32.40 -1.07 2.53
N THR A 54 33.67 -1.47 2.58
CA THR A 54 34.11 -2.78 2.10
C THR A 54 33.54 -3.90 2.99
N TRP A 55 33.10 -4.99 2.37
CA TRP A 55 32.71 -6.25 3.02
C TRP A 55 33.92 -6.96 3.67
N ARG A 56 34.63 -6.31 4.60
CA ARG A 56 35.72 -6.91 5.37
C ARG A 56 35.16 -7.60 6.63
N ALA A 57 35.54 -8.85 6.83
CA ALA A 57 35.12 -9.66 7.96
C ALA A 57 35.76 -9.16 9.26
N GLU A 58 34.97 -8.59 10.17
CA GLU A 58 35.36 -8.44 11.58
C GLU A 58 34.65 -9.53 12.38
N ARG A 59 35.40 -10.52 12.84
CA ARG A 59 34.88 -11.62 13.67
C ARG A 59 34.62 -11.12 15.09
N ARG A 60 33.38 -11.21 15.58
CA ARG A 60 33.07 -11.10 17.01
C ARG A 60 32.59 -12.46 17.51
N ALA A 61 33.40 -13.13 18.34
CA ALA A 61 33.02 -14.36 19.00
C ALA A 61 32.14 -14.06 20.23
N ARG A 62 30.95 -14.66 20.31
CA ARG A 62 30.15 -14.74 21.55
C ARG A 62 30.07 -16.20 22.00
N ALA A 63 30.56 -16.46 23.21
CA ALA A 63 30.50 -17.76 23.86
C ALA A 63 29.15 -17.92 24.57
N LEU A 64 28.43 -19.02 24.27
CA LEU A 64 27.25 -19.45 25.02
C LEU A 64 27.62 -20.66 25.89
N ARG A 65 27.37 -20.55 27.20
CA ARG A 65 27.35 -21.68 28.15
C ARG A 65 25.96 -21.77 28.76
N SER A 66 25.38 -22.96 28.77
CA SER A 66 25.02 -23.69 30.01
C SER A 66 24.08 -24.86 29.70
N GLY A 67 24.45 -26.06 30.16
CA GLY A 67 23.65 -27.27 30.07
C GLY A 67 22.65 -27.46 31.23
N GLY A 68 21.74 -28.42 31.07
CA GLY A 68 20.81 -28.87 32.10
C GLY A 68 20.00 -30.09 31.65
N GLN A 69 19.86 -31.07 32.55
CA GLN A 69 19.59 -32.49 32.31
C GLN A 69 18.15 -32.89 31.93
N ARG A 70 18.08 -34.01 31.18
CA ARG A 70 16.88 -34.74 30.71
C ARG A 70 16.19 -35.56 31.81
N ARG A 71 14.87 -35.79 31.66
CA ARG A 71 14.17 -37.08 31.91
C ARG A 71 12.80 -37.07 31.22
N GLY A 72 12.47 -38.16 30.51
CA GLY A 72 11.33 -38.23 29.59
C GLY A 72 10.15 -39.09 30.05
N ALA A 73 9.05 -39.07 29.28
CA ALA A 73 8.01 -40.10 29.22
C ALA A 73 7.06 -39.86 28.01
N ARG A 74 6.30 -40.91 27.66
CA ARG A 74 5.78 -41.30 26.33
C ARG A 74 4.37 -40.77 25.95
N HIS A 75 4.17 -40.67 24.63
CA HIS A 75 2.97 -40.81 23.76
C HIS A 75 1.54 -40.46 24.26
N ARG A 76 0.78 -39.69 23.45
CA ARG A 76 -0.29 -40.15 22.50
C ARG A 76 -0.99 -38.95 21.82
N ARG A 77 -1.63 -39.23 20.69
CA ARG A 77 -2.12 -38.34 19.62
C ARG A 77 -3.39 -37.53 19.97
N ALA A 78 -3.53 -36.40 19.26
CA ALA A 78 -4.72 -35.90 18.53
C ALA A 78 -5.30 -34.55 18.99
N GLY A 79 -5.62 -33.73 17.98
CA GLY A 79 -6.64 -32.68 18.06
C GLY A 79 -6.13 -31.26 17.84
N CYS A 80 -6.48 -30.67 16.69
CA CYS A 80 -6.33 -29.25 16.33
C CYS A 80 -6.54 -28.31 17.51
N GLY A 81 -5.75 -27.24 17.59
CA GLY A 81 -5.95 -26.18 18.57
C GLY A 81 -5.51 -24.85 18.00
N GLU A 82 -6.43 -23.90 18.06
CA GLU A 82 -6.26 -22.44 18.03
C GLU A 82 -4.91 -21.95 18.58
N VAL A 83 -4.50 -20.79 18.06
CA VAL A 83 -3.41 -20.00 18.62
C VAL A 83 -3.72 -19.76 20.09
N VAL A 84 -2.96 -20.41 20.96
CA VAL A 84 -3.09 -20.29 22.41
C VAL A 84 -2.63 -18.89 22.78
N VAL A 85 -3.58 -18.04 23.14
CA VAL A 85 -3.32 -16.82 23.93
C VAL A 85 -2.66 -17.29 25.22
N ALA A 86 -1.51 -16.70 25.58
CA ALA A 86 -0.88 -16.99 26.86
C ALA A 86 -1.89 -16.77 28.00
N GLY A 87 -1.73 -17.49 29.12
CA GLY A 87 -2.60 -17.30 30.28
C GLY A 87 -2.62 -15.84 30.74
N ARG A 88 -3.50 -15.49 31.67
CA ARG A 88 -3.56 -14.11 32.16
C ARG A 88 -2.22 -13.76 32.85
N ILE A 89 -1.47 -12.79 32.34
CA ILE A 89 -0.24 -12.32 32.98
C ILE A 89 -0.58 -11.83 34.39
N VAL A 90 0.22 -12.24 35.40
CA VAL A 90 0.03 -11.83 36.80
C VAL A 90 0.07 -10.30 36.86
N LYS A 91 -0.96 -9.69 37.46
CA LYS A 91 -1.09 -8.22 37.49
C LYS A 91 0.13 -7.53 38.12
N ASP A 92 0.68 -8.11 39.19
CA ASP A 92 1.87 -7.59 39.87
C ASP A 92 3.08 -7.51 38.93
N ASP A 93 3.23 -8.47 38.01
CA ASP A 93 4.35 -8.49 37.06
C ASP A 93 4.19 -7.42 35.98
N ILE A 94 2.94 -7.15 35.55
CA ILE A 94 2.64 -6.05 34.61
C ILE A 94 3.04 -4.70 35.22
N GLU A 95 2.71 -4.49 36.49
CA GLU A 95 3.01 -3.24 37.20
C GLU A 95 4.49 -3.13 37.58
N ALA A 96 5.11 -4.23 38.01
CA ALA A 96 6.55 -4.28 38.28
C ALA A 96 7.37 -4.00 37.01
N LEU A 97 7.00 -4.61 35.89
CA LEU A 97 7.64 -4.37 34.60
C LEU A 97 7.45 -2.92 34.15
N ARG A 98 6.25 -2.36 34.30
CA ARG A 98 5.97 -0.95 34.00
C ARG A 98 6.85 -0.03 34.85
N THR A 99 7.07 -0.34 36.12
CA THR A 99 7.85 0.49 37.04
C THR A 99 9.35 0.40 36.77
N GLN A 100 9.84 -0.78 36.38
CA GLN A 100 11.26 -1.03 36.14
C GLN A 100 11.73 -0.54 34.76
N ALA A 101 10.83 -0.52 33.77
CA ALA A 101 11.18 -0.12 32.42
C ALA A 101 11.43 1.40 32.30
N ASP A 102 12.47 1.75 31.57
CA ASP A 102 12.79 3.14 31.23
C ASP A 102 12.12 3.51 29.90
N ILE A 103 11.06 4.32 29.96
CA ILE A 103 10.35 4.79 28.76
C ILE A 103 11.25 5.58 27.81
N VAL A 104 12.25 6.31 28.32
CA VAL A 104 13.16 7.10 27.48
C VAL A 104 14.05 6.19 26.66
N ALA A 105 14.54 5.11 27.26
CA ALA A 105 15.33 4.10 26.54
C ALA A 105 14.48 3.43 25.45
N VAL A 106 13.26 2.99 25.79
CA VAL A 106 12.37 2.32 24.84
C VAL A 106 11.96 3.22 23.69
N VAL A 107 11.54 4.47 23.96
CA VAL A 107 11.20 5.43 22.90
C VAL A 107 12.43 5.84 22.10
N GLY A 108 13.59 5.93 22.75
CA GLY A 108 14.87 6.29 22.15
C GLY A 108 15.34 5.33 21.06
N GLU A 109 14.82 4.09 21.03
CA GLU A 109 15.03 3.13 19.93
C GLU A 109 14.36 3.58 18.62
N TYR A 110 13.31 4.40 18.69
CA TYR A 110 12.48 4.80 17.56
C TYR A 110 12.69 6.25 17.11
N THR A 111 13.05 7.14 18.03
CA THR A 111 13.27 8.55 17.73
C THR A 111 14.35 9.14 18.61
N THR A 112 15.09 10.12 18.07
CA THR A 112 16.12 10.82 18.83
C THR A 112 15.46 11.74 19.84
N LEU A 113 15.74 11.49 21.12
CA LEU A 113 15.27 12.28 22.25
C LEU A 113 16.38 13.19 22.79
N LYS A 114 16.07 14.48 22.99
CA LYS A 114 16.94 15.47 23.64
C LYS A 114 16.35 15.88 24.98
N ARG A 115 17.19 16.00 26.00
CA ARG A 115 16.73 16.41 27.33
C ARG A 115 16.20 17.85 27.31
N ALA A 116 15.01 18.04 27.89
CA ALA A 116 14.33 19.33 28.02
C ALA A 116 13.78 19.46 29.45
N GLY A 117 14.63 19.93 30.37
CA GLY A 117 14.30 20.00 31.80
C GLY A 117 14.18 18.60 32.43
N ARG A 118 13.01 18.28 32.97
CA ARG A 118 12.69 16.96 33.58
C ARG A 118 12.18 15.94 32.56
N SER A 119 11.80 16.39 31.36
CA SER A 119 11.31 15.55 30.28
C SER A 119 12.32 15.49 29.14
N PHE A 120 12.02 14.67 28.14
CA PHE A 120 12.78 14.53 26.91
C PHE A 120 11.90 14.91 25.73
N LYS A 121 12.47 15.57 24.71
CA LYS A 121 11.74 16.04 23.52
C LYS A 121 12.38 15.49 22.25
N GLY A 122 11.58 15.07 21.29
CA GLY A 122 12.02 14.56 20.00
C GLY A 122 10.99 14.77 18.89
N LEU A 123 11.30 14.29 17.69
CA LEU A 123 10.32 14.20 16.62
C LEU A 123 9.37 13.03 16.92
N CYS A 124 8.09 13.22 16.65
CA CYS A 124 7.08 12.20 16.86
C CYS A 124 7.33 10.99 15.95
N PRO A 125 7.36 9.76 16.50
CA PRO A 125 7.51 8.57 15.67
C PRO A 125 6.21 8.19 14.94
N PHE A 126 5.06 8.75 15.33
CA PHE A 126 3.73 8.41 14.82
C PHE A 126 3.24 9.29 13.67
N HIS A 127 3.83 10.46 13.44
CA HIS A 127 3.45 11.34 12.34
C HIS A 127 4.66 12.13 11.86
N THR A 128 4.58 12.68 10.65
CA THR A 128 5.68 13.44 10.06
C THR A 128 5.63 14.91 10.51
N GLU A 129 6.69 15.38 11.17
CA GLU A 129 6.84 16.77 11.60
C GLU A 129 8.30 17.24 11.45
N LYS A 130 8.51 18.56 11.26
CA LYS A 130 9.85 19.17 11.18
C LYS A 130 10.35 19.65 12.55
N THR A 131 9.44 20.01 13.45
CA THR A 131 9.75 20.55 14.77
C THR A 131 9.47 19.50 15.85
N PRO A 132 10.38 19.27 16.82
CA PRO A 132 10.12 18.35 17.91
C PRO A 132 8.88 18.75 18.71
N SER A 133 7.80 17.95 18.66
CA SER A 133 6.61 18.12 19.51
C SER A 133 6.35 16.93 20.43
N PHE A 134 7.07 15.83 20.24
CA PHE A 134 6.97 14.63 21.05
C PHE A 134 7.72 14.80 22.37
N THR A 135 7.02 14.64 23.49
CA THR A 135 7.57 14.78 24.83
C THR A 135 7.42 13.47 25.60
N VAL A 136 8.49 13.01 26.23
CA VAL A 136 8.55 11.83 27.09
C VAL A 136 8.89 12.27 28.49
N THR A 137 8.06 11.90 29.46
CA THR A 137 8.27 12.19 30.87
C THR A 137 8.60 10.88 31.60
N PRO A 138 9.84 10.71 32.09
CA PRO A 138 10.25 9.51 32.82
C PRO A 138 9.45 9.35 34.13
N ASP A 139 9.22 10.47 34.81
CA ASP A 139 8.40 10.56 36.02
C ASP A 139 6.94 10.24 35.64
N GLY A 140 6.55 8.97 35.74
CA GLY A 140 5.22 8.47 35.40
C GLY A 140 5.14 7.62 34.13
N ASN A 141 6.25 7.32 33.45
CA ASN A 141 6.31 6.49 32.24
C ASN A 141 5.25 6.87 31.19
N PHE A 142 5.20 8.16 30.86
CA PHE A 142 4.19 8.76 30.00
C PHE A 142 4.80 9.51 28.83
N TYR A 143 4.14 9.48 27.67
CA TYR A 143 4.48 10.30 26.52
C TYR A 143 3.29 11.12 26.03
N ASN A 144 3.57 12.24 25.41
CA ASN A 144 2.57 13.07 24.74
C ASN A 144 3.18 13.79 23.54
N CYS A 145 2.48 13.77 22.42
CA CYS A 145 2.80 14.52 21.23
C CYS A 145 1.89 15.74 21.10
N PHE A 146 2.46 16.93 21.18
CA PHE A 146 1.67 18.16 21.02
C PHE A 146 1.29 18.46 19.55
N GLY A 147 1.95 17.84 18.57
CA GLY A 147 1.63 17.97 17.14
C GLY A 147 0.37 17.19 16.72
N CYS A 148 0.37 15.87 16.88
CA CYS A 148 -0.77 15.01 16.48
C CYS A 148 -1.71 14.60 17.63
N GLY A 149 -1.44 15.02 18.87
CA GLY A 149 -2.29 14.75 20.04
C GLY A 149 -2.21 13.33 20.60
N VAL A 150 -1.35 12.46 20.06
CA VAL A 150 -1.16 11.11 20.59
C VAL A 150 -0.46 11.13 21.95
N SER A 151 -1.03 10.44 22.93
CA SER A 151 -0.50 10.32 24.28
C SER A 151 -0.78 8.95 24.86
N GLY A 152 0.01 8.52 25.83
CA GLY A 152 -0.21 7.27 26.53
C GLY A 152 0.94 6.87 27.44
N ASP A 153 0.84 5.69 28.02
CA ASP A 153 1.92 5.08 28.79
C ASP A 153 2.90 4.28 27.90
N LEU A 154 3.86 3.62 28.54
CA LEU A 154 4.83 2.76 27.89
C LEU A 154 4.19 1.62 27.05
N TYR A 155 3.11 1.01 27.54
CA TYR A 155 2.42 -0.06 26.82
C TYR A 155 1.63 0.51 25.65
N ASP A 156 0.92 1.63 25.84
CA ASP A 156 0.23 2.33 24.76
C ASP A 156 1.19 2.71 23.62
N PHE A 157 2.42 3.12 23.97
CA PHE A 157 3.45 3.42 22.98
C PHE A 157 3.79 2.18 22.14
N LEU A 158 4.11 1.05 22.79
CA LEU A 158 4.45 -0.21 22.14
C LEU A 158 3.29 -0.77 21.32
N MET A 159 2.08 -0.74 21.87
CA MET A 159 0.86 -1.17 21.19
C MET A 159 0.66 -0.39 19.89
N ARG A 160 0.84 0.94 19.92
CA ARG A 160 0.67 1.77 18.72
C ARG A 160 1.83 1.62 17.73
N ILE A 161 3.08 1.72 18.19
CA ILE A 161 4.24 1.76 17.28
C ILE A 161 4.58 0.38 16.71
N GLU A 162 4.19 -0.69 17.41
CA GLU A 162 4.45 -2.08 17.00
C GLU A 162 3.16 -2.85 16.65
N GLY A 163 1.99 -2.20 16.71
CA GLY A 163 0.69 -2.82 16.41
C GLY A 163 0.40 -4.05 17.27
N LEU A 164 0.89 -4.03 18.51
CA LEU A 164 0.76 -5.12 19.47
C LEU A 164 -0.54 -4.99 20.25
N GLU A 165 -1.17 -6.11 20.55
CA GLU A 165 -2.19 -6.19 21.57
C GLU A 165 -1.56 -6.02 22.96
N PHE A 166 -2.36 -5.64 23.96
CA PHE A 166 -1.83 -5.37 25.30
C PHE A 166 -0.96 -6.51 25.89
N PRO A 167 -1.36 -7.79 25.86
CA PRO A 167 -0.50 -8.87 26.35
C PRO A 167 0.81 -9.00 25.57
N GLU A 168 0.76 -8.78 24.25
CA GLU A 168 1.93 -8.83 23.37
C GLU A 168 2.89 -7.67 23.66
N ALA A 169 2.36 -6.49 24.00
CA ALA A 169 3.16 -5.33 24.41
C ALA A 169 3.87 -5.59 25.74
N VAL A 170 3.20 -6.23 26.71
CA VAL A 170 3.81 -6.65 27.98
C VAL A 170 4.92 -7.69 27.75
N GLU A 171 4.66 -8.71 26.93
CA GLU A 171 5.66 -9.74 26.59
C GLU A 171 6.84 -9.17 25.79
N SER A 172 6.59 -8.25 24.86
CA SER A 172 7.63 -7.54 24.11
C SER A 172 8.54 -6.76 25.05
N LEU A 173 7.97 -6.00 25.98
CA LEU A 173 8.74 -5.23 26.95
C LEU A 173 9.52 -6.14 27.91
N ALA A 174 8.92 -7.23 28.38
CA ALA A 174 9.58 -8.20 29.26
C ALA A 174 10.82 -8.81 28.60
N ARG A 175 10.74 -9.15 27.32
CA ARG A 175 11.90 -9.66 26.56
C ARG A 175 13.01 -8.62 26.44
N ARG A 176 12.69 -7.35 26.21
CA ARG A 176 13.68 -6.27 26.10
C ARG A 176 14.41 -6.02 27.41
N THR A 177 13.70 -6.10 28.53
CA THR A 177 14.27 -5.86 29.86
C THR A 177 14.83 -7.13 30.50
N GLY A 178 14.61 -8.30 29.90
CA GLY A 178 14.96 -9.60 30.48
C GLY A 178 14.09 -10.00 31.67
N PHE A 179 12.94 -9.36 31.86
CA PHE A 179 12.00 -9.64 32.94
C PHE A 179 11.26 -10.96 32.69
N GLN A 180 11.15 -11.80 33.72
CA GLN A 180 10.46 -13.08 33.64
C GLN A 180 8.99 -12.91 34.09
N LEU A 181 8.05 -12.99 33.15
CA LEU A 181 6.63 -12.89 33.43
C LEU A 181 6.08 -14.20 34.03
N ARG A 182 5.25 -14.06 35.07
CA ARG A 182 4.41 -15.12 35.63
C ARG A 182 3.01 -15.03 35.02
N TYR A 183 2.39 -16.19 34.83
CA TYR A 183 1.06 -16.32 34.25
C TYR A 183 0.11 -17.04 35.22
N GLU A 184 -1.06 -16.47 35.46
CA GLU A 184 -2.15 -17.08 36.23
C GLU A 184 -2.91 -18.10 35.38
N GLN A 185 -3.31 -19.20 36.01
CA GLN A 185 -4.23 -20.21 35.46
C GLN A 185 -3.87 -20.79 34.07
N MET A 186 -2.59 -20.98 33.76
CA MET A 186 -2.26 -21.79 32.58
C MET A 186 -2.53 -23.27 32.85
N SER A 187 -3.39 -23.87 32.03
CA SER A 187 -3.48 -25.32 31.92
C SER A 187 -2.10 -25.92 31.63
N SER A 188 -1.92 -27.20 31.97
CA SER A 188 -0.70 -27.94 31.63
C SER A 188 -0.41 -27.94 30.12
N ARG A 189 -1.46 -27.87 29.30
CA ARG A 189 -1.38 -27.78 27.84
C ARG A 189 -0.81 -26.43 27.39
N GLU A 190 -1.30 -25.32 27.93
CA GLU A 190 -0.85 -23.97 27.55
C GLU A 190 0.60 -23.74 27.98
N ARG A 191 0.99 -24.17 29.19
CA ARG A 191 2.40 -24.12 29.64
C ARG A 191 3.33 -24.88 28.71
N ARG A 192 2.91 -26.05 28.24
CA ARG A 192 3.68 -26.85 27.29
C ARG A 192 3.82 -26.15 25.94
N ALA A 193 2.75 -25.52 25.45
CA ALA A 193 2.74 -24.78 24.19
C ALA A 193 3.66 -23.56 24.23
N VAL A 194 3.63 -22.77 25.32
CA VAL A 194 4.55 -21.62 25.51
C VAL A 194 6.00 -22.08 25.60
N GLY A 195 6.27 -23.15 26.36
CA GLY A 195 7.62 -23.72 26.45
C GLY A 195 8.11 -24.29 25.11
N GLU A 196 7.22 -24.86 24.29
CA GLU A 196 7.52 -25.29 22.93
C GLU A 196 7.83 -24.12 22.01
N ARG A 197 6.96 -23.10 21.96
CA ARG A 197 7.19 -21.87 21.17
C ARG A 197 8.56 -21.27 21.50
N THR A 198 8.89 -21.13 22.78
CA THR A 198 10.17 -20.59 23.25
C THR A 198 11.37 -21.36 22.69
N ARG A 199 11.33 -22.70 22.75
CA ARG A 199 12.42 -23.53 22.20
C ARG A 199 12.53 -23.42 20.68
N LEU A 200 11.40 -23.38 19.98
CA LEU A 200 11.40 -23.26 18.52
C LEU A 200 11.91 -21.90 18.06
N VAL A 201 11.54 -20.80 18.74
CA VAL A 201 12.05 -19.44 18.46
C VAL A 201 13.55 -19.37 18.72
N ALA A 202 14.04 -19.99 19.79
CA ALA A 202 15.48 -20.06 20.04
C ALA A 202 16.22 -20.82 18.92
N ALA A 203 15.63 -21.92 18.42
CA ALA A 203 16.21 -22.69 17.34
C ALA A 203 16.23 -21.94 16.00
N THR A 204 15.16 -21.21 15.65
CA THR A 204 15.12 -20.39 14.42
C THR A 204 16.03 -19.17 14.51
N ALA A 205 16.18 -18.56 15.69
CA ALA A 205 17.14 -17.48 15.93
C ALA A 205 18.59 -17.97 15.76
N ALA A 206 18.93 -19.13 16.33
CA ALA A 206 20.26 -19.74 16.16
C ALA A 206 20.52 -20.13 14.69
N ALA A 207 19.50 -20.60 13.98
CA ALA A 207 19.60 -20.84 12.54
C ALA A 207 19.86 -19.55 11.75
N ARG A 208 19.18 -18.44 12.10
CA ARG A 208 19.45 -17.12 11.51
C ARG A 208 20.89 -16.70 11.75
N ASP A 209 21.40 -16.82 12.97
CA ASP A 209 22.79 -16.48 13.32
C ASP A 209 23.78 -17.30 12.47
N PHE A 210 23.58 -18.62 12.40
CA PHE A 210 24.39 -19.50 11.56
C PHE A 210 24.38 -19.06 10.09
N LEU A 211 23.20 -18.80 9.52
CA LEU A 211 23.07 -18.44 8.10
C LEU A 211 23.69 -17.07 7.79
N VAL A 212 23.54 -16.10 8.70
CA VAL A 212 24.19 -14.79 8.60
C VAL A 212 25.71 -14.96 8.63
N ASP A 213 26.25 -15.74 9.57
CA ASP A 213 27.69 -16.02 9.63
C ASP A 213 28.21 -16.66 8.33
N GLN A 214 27.44 -17.58 7.74
CA GLN A 214 27.78 -18.20 6.45
C GLN A 214 27.77 -17.20 5.28
N LEU A 215 26.95 -16.15 5.32
CA LEU A 215 26.98 -15.10 4.29
C LEU A 215 28.33 -14.38 4.29
N PHE A 216 28.98 -14.22 5.44
CA PHE A 216 30.26 -13.54 5.57
C PHE A 216 31.48 -14.48 5.54
N ALA A 217 31.26 -15.80 5.58
CA ALA A 217 32.30 -16.81 5.38
C ALA A 217 32.80 -16.86 3.92
N ASP A 218 33.85 -17.62 3.66
CA ASP A 218 34.42 -17.76 2.31
C ASP A 218 33.42 -18.35 1.31
N GLU A 219 32.64 -19.35 1.72
CA GLU A 219 31.59 -19.97 0.89
C GLU A 219 30.46 -18.99 0.54
N GLY A 220 30.21 -17.98 1.37
CA GLY A 220 29.22 -16.93 1.13
C GLY A 220 29.61 -15.93 0.03
N ARG A 221 30.83 -16.01 -0.54
CA ARG A 221 31.30 -15.07 -1.58
C ARG A 221 30.32 -14.97 -2.74
N VAL A 222 29.83 -16.10 -3.25
CA VAL A 222 28.87 -16.16 -4.36
C VAL A 222 27.57 -15.40 -4.03
N ALA A 223 27.08 -15.52 -2.81
CA ALA A 223 25.88 -14.84 -2.35
C ALA A 223 26.10 -13.32 -2.23
N ARG A 224 27.27 -12.90 -1.72
CA ARG A 224 27.64 -11.48 -1.63
C ARG A 224 27.83 -10.84 -3.01
N ASP A 225 28.43 -11.57 -3.95
CA ASP A 225 28.61 -11.08 -5.31
C ASP A 225 27.27 -10.98 -6.05
N TYR A 226 26.34 -11.92 -5.81
CA TYR A 226 24.96 -11.82 -6.29
C TYR A 226 24.21 -10.62 -5.67
N LEU A 227 24.30 -10.39 -4.36
CA LEU A 227 23.70 -9.22 -3.72
C LEU A 227 24.23 -7.92 -4.34
N ARG A 228 25.54 -7.84 -4.59
CA ARG A 228 26.18 -6.68 -5.21
C ARG A 228 25.71 -6.47 -6.65
N SER A 229 25.56 -7.53 -7.43
CA SER A 229 25.04 -7.41 -8.81
C SER A 229 23.59 -6.94 -8.86
N ARG A 230 22.84 -7.12 -7.76
CA ARG A 230 21.49 -6.59 -7.56
C ARG A 230 21.44 -5.23 -6.86
N GLY A 231 22.59 -4.59 -6.59
CA GLY A 231 22.64 -3.25 -5.99
C GLY A 231 22.53 -3.22 -4.45
N PHE A 232 22.49 -4.36 -3.77
CA PHE A 232 22.43 -4.40 -2.31
C PHE A 232 23.82 -4.29 -1.70
N SER A 233 23.97 -3.38 -0.73
CA SER A 233 25.21 -3.23 0.03
C SER A 233 25.21 -4.13 1.26
N ARG A 234 26.30 -4.05 2.02
CA ARG A 234 26.42 -4.75 3.30
C ARG A 234 25.38 -4.25 4.31
N ALA A 235 25.09 -2.95 4.31
CA ALA A 235 24.16 -2.35 5.25
C ALA A 235 22.75 -2.92 5.07
N GLU A 236 22.26 -3.06 3.83
CA GLU A 236 20.94 -3.65 3.57
C GLU A 236 20.91 -5.14 3.93
N ALA A 237 21.99 -5.88 3.63
CA ALA A 237 22.08 -7.28 4.01
C ALA A 237 22.06 -7.46 5.54
N GLU A 238 22.75 -6.61 6.30
CA GLU A 238 22.73 -6.63 7.76
C GLU A 238 21.37 -6.19 8.33
N ALA A 239 20.75 -5.13 7.77
CA ALA A 239 19.46 -4.61 8.22
C ALA A 239 18.31 -5.63 8.07
N PHE A 240 18.36 -6.44 7.01
CA PHE A 240 17.39 -7.52 6.76
C PHE A 240 17.85 -8.88 7.29
N GLU A 241 18.98 -8.95 7.99
CA GLU A 241 19.57 -10.19 8.52
C GLU A 241 19.72 -11.27 7.43
N VAL A 242 20.05 -10.85 6.19
CA VAL A 242 20.22 -11.76 5.05
C VAL A 242 21.34 -12.74 5.35
N GLY A 243 21.08 -14.01 5.07
CA GLY A 243 22.03 -15.10 5.29
C GLY A 243 22.34 -15.88 4.01
N PHE A 244 23.17 -16.91 4.15
CA PHE A 244 23.48 -17.86 3.10
C PHE A 244 23.39 -19.28 3.63
N ALA A 245 22.62 -20.13 2.96
CA ALA A 245 22.62 -21.57 3.20
C ALA A 245 23.70 -22.21 2.31
N PRO A 246 24.78 -22.78 2.87
CA PRO A 246 25.80 -23.46 2.08
C PRO A 246 25.21 -24.57 1.20
N ASN A 247 25.86 -24.87 0.07
CA ASN A 247 25.43 -25.98 -0.80
C ASN A 247 25.89 -27.34 -0.25
N ARG A 248 25.51 -27.63 0.99
CA ARG A 248 25.88 -28.83 1.75
C ARG A 248 24.61 -29.48 2.31
N PHE A 249 24.63 -30.79 2.53
CA PHE A 249 23.42 -31.52 2.89
C PHE A 249 22.96 -31.30 4.34
N ASP A 250 23.85 -31.02 5.27
CA ASP A 250 23.58 -31.06 6.72
C ASP A 250 24.39 -30.01 7.53
N ALA A 251 24.90 -28.96 6.87
CA ALA A 251 25.81 -28.01 7.49
C ALA A 251 25.19 -27.31 8.72
N MET A 252 23.95 -26.83 8.58
CA MET A 252 23.23 -26.16 9.66
C MET A 252 22.73 -27.17 10.69
N ALA A 253 22.13 -28.29 10.26
CA ALA A 253 21.67 -29.34 11.17
C ALA A 253 22.80 -29.84 12.08
N ARG A 254 24.00 -30.07 11.52
CA ARG A 254 25.17 -30.52 12.27
C ARG A 254 25.66 -29.46 13.25
N ALA A 255 25.75 -28.19 12.83
CA ALA A 255 26.18 -27.09 13.68
C ALA A 255 25.24 -26.90 14.88
N LEU A 256 23.95 -26.76 14.64
CA LEU A 256 22.96 -26.53 15.70
C LEU A 256 22.79 -27.73 16.64
N THR A 257 22.91 -28.96 16.12
CA THR A 257 22.89 -30.15 16.99
C THR A 257 24.14 -30.20 17.88
N ALA A 258 25.30 -29.79 17.37
CA ALA A 258 26.52 -29.68 18.17
C ALA A 258 26.41 -28.60 19.26
N ASP A 259 25.67 -27.53 18.99
CA ASP A 259 25.35 -26.47 19.96
C ASP A 259 24.24 -26.87 20.96
N GLY A 260 23.75 -28.11 20.88
CA GLY A 260 22.83 -28.69 21.87
C GLY A 260 21.35 -28.51 21.55
N PHE A 261 20.99 -27.99 20.37
CA PHE A 261 19.59 -27.93 19.95
C PHE A 261 19.04 -29.34 19.67
N PRO A 262 17.87 -29.71 20.22
CA PRO A 262 17.27 -31.01 19.94
C PRO A 262 16.92 -31.18 18.47
N GLU A 263 17.28 -32.32 17.86
CA GLU A 263 16.96 -32.61 16.45
C GLU A 263 15.46 -32.44 16.15
N GLN A 264 14.60 -32.83 17.10
CA GLN A 264 13.15 -32.72 16.94
C GLN A 264 12.68 -31.27 16.87
N ASP A 265 13.31 -30.35 17.60
CA ASP A 265 12.96 -28.94 17.56
C ASP A 265 13.39 -28.37 16.19
N LEU A 266 14.60 -28.68 15.72
CA LEU A 266 15.08 -28.31 14.38
C LEU A 266 14.17 -28.83 13.25
N ILE A 267 13.68 -30.08 13.36
CA ILE A 267 12.71 -30.63 12.40
C ILE A 267 11.37 -29.89 12.48
N THR A 268 10.90 -29.57 13.67
CA THR A 268 9.62 -28.88 13.89
C THR A 268 9.62 -27.45 13.34
N THR A 269 10.78 -26.78 13.36
CA THR A 269 10.96 -25.48 12.67
C THR A 269 10.92 -25.57 11.14
N GLY A 270 10.88 -26.78 10.56
CA GLY A 270 10.84 -26.99 9.12
C GLY A 270 12.15 -26.67 8.38
N LEU A 271 13.22 -26.35 9.11
CA LEU A 271 14.53 -26.02 8.54
C LEU A 271 15.37 -27.27 8.24
N VAL A 272 15.13 -28.33 9.01
CA VAL A 272 15.79 -29.64 8.88
C VAL A 272 14.74 -30.72 8.62
N ALA A 273 15.11 -31.71 7.83
CA ALA A 273 14.31 -32.91 7.58
C ALA A 273 15.14 -34.17 7.80
N ARG A 274 14.47 -35.32 8.04
CA ARG A 274 15.15 -36.61 7.98
C ARG A 274 15.19 -37.12 6.54
N ASN A 275 16.33 -37.64 6.13
CA ASN A 275 16.46 -38.41 4.89
C ASN A 275 15.94 -39.85 5.08
N GLU A 276 15.86 -40.62 4.00
CA GLU A 276 15.37 -42.00 4.01
C GLU A 276 16.20 -42.94 4.92
N ARG A 277 17.47 -42.61 5.14
CA ARG A 277 18.40 -43.36 6.00
C ARG A 277 18.37 -42.89 7.46
N GLY A 278 17.46 -41.97 7.81
CA GLY A 278 17.28 -41.43 9.17
C GLY A 278 18.21 -40.28 9.55
N GLY A 279 19.20 -39.95 8.71
CA GLY A 279 20.11 -38.83 8.91
C GLY A 279 19.45 -37.48 8.70
N LEU A 280 19.95 -36.43 9.36
CA LEU A 280 19.45 -35.07 9.18
C LEU A 280 19.90 -34.49 7.84
N ARG A 281 19.07 -33.63 7.28
CA ARG A 281 19.33 -32.88 6.05
C ARG A 281 18.72 -31.50 6.12
N ASP A 282 19.47 -30.50 5.72
CA ASP A 282 19.04 -29.12 5.57
C ASP A 282 18.06 -28.99 4.40
N ARG A 283 16.93 -28.33 4.67
CA ARG A 283 15.90 -28.05 3.65
C ARG A 283 16.41 -27.03 2.62
N PHE A 284 17.11 -26.01 3.10
CA PHE A 284 17.71 -24.96 2.28
C PHE A 284 19.17 -25.28 2.00
N ARG A 285 19.59 -25.23 0.73
CA ARG A 285 20.97 -25.49 0.30
C ARG A 285 21.33 -24.64 -0.89
N GLY A 286 22.51 -24.05 -0.86
CA GLY A 286 23.01 -23.14 -1.89
C GLY A 286 22.05 -21.98 -2.13
N ARG A 287 21.49 -21.38 -1.09
CA ARG A 287 20.46 -20.34 -1.24
C ARG A 287 20.86 -19.08 -0.48
N LEU A 288 20.55 -17.93 -1.07
CA LEU A 288 20.45 -16.68 -0.34
C LEU A 288 19.22 -16.76 0.57
N MET A 289 19.36 -16.41 1.84
CA MET A 289 18.36 -16.66 2.88
C MET A 289 17.80 -15.34 3.40
N PHE A 290 16.47 -15.27 3.48
CA PHE A 290 15.72 -14.11 3.95
C PHE A 290 14.95 -14.55 5.21
N PRO A 291 15.39 -14.17 6.42
CA PRO A 291 14.64 -14.48 7.64
C PRO A 291 13.29 -13.76 7.62
N ILE A 292 12.25 -14.46 8.08
CA ILE A 292 10.90 -13.94 8.20
C ILE A 292 10.62 -13.77 9.69
N HIS A 293 10.32 -12.54 10.07
CA HIS A 293 10.04 -12.17 11.46
C HIS A 293 8.53 -12.11 11.72
N ASP A 294 8.13 -12.39 12.96
CA ASP A 294 6.84 -11.95 13.44
C ASP A 294 6.87 -10.43 13.76
N PRO A 295 5.72 -9.79 14.03
CA PRO A 295 5.69 -8.35 14.36
C PRO A 295 6.50 -7.97 15.61
N GLY A 296 6.66 -8.92 16.55
CA GLY A 296 7.48 -8.77 17.75
C GLY A 296 8.98 -8.89 17.49
N GLY A 297 9.38 -9.30 16.28
CA GLY A 297 10.75 -9.39 15.83
C GLY A 297 11.39 -10.77 15.96
N ASP A 298 10.67 -11.79 16.43
CA ASP A 298 11.19 -13.15 16.49
C ASP A 298 11.31 -13.73 15.07
N VAL A 299 12.42 -14.40 14.77
CA VAL A 299 12.56 -15.15 13.51
C VAL A 299 11.67 -16.38 13.59
N ILE A 300 10.70 -16.51 12.69
CA ILE A 300 9.72 -17.61 12.70
C ILE A 300 9.84 -18.53 11.49
N GLY A 301 10.48 -18.07 10.41
CA GLY A 301 10.66 -18.84 9.18
C GLY A 301 11.68 -18.19 8.25
N PHE A 302 11.85 -18.76 7.05
CA PHE A 302 12.78 -18.25 6.06
C PHE A 302 12.22 -18.38 4.65
N GLY A 303 12.52 -17.38 3.82
CA GLY A 303 12.55 -17.49 2.37
C GLY A 303 13.97 -17.80 1.88
N GLY A 304 14.10 -18.49 0.76
CA GLY A 304 15.39 -18.88 0.21
C GLY A 304 15.42 -18.84 -1.31
N ARG A 305 16.36 -18.08 -1.88
CA ARG A 305 16.53 -17.94 -3.34
C ARG A 305 17.75 -18.72 -3.83
N ILE A 306 17.62 -19.49 -4.90
CA ILE A 306 18.78 -20.12 -5.55
C ILE A 306 19.74 -19.08 -6.14
N LEU A 307 20.99 -19.46 -6.35
CA LEU A 307 22.00 -18.62 -7.00
C LEU A 307 22.35 -19.25 -8.36
N PRO A 308 22.23 -18.52 -9.47
CA PRO A 308 22.53 -19.03 -10.81
C PRO A 308 23.93 -19.64 -10.97
N GLU A 309 24.90 -19.14 -10.21
CA GLU A 309 26.30 -19.54 -10.25
C GLU A 309 26.58 -20.86 -9.50
N LEU A 310 25.60 -21.40 -8.79
CA LEU A 310 25.73 -22.66 -8.07
C LEU A 310 25.13 -23.83 -8.85
N GLU A 311 25.84 -24.96 -8.81
CA GLU A 311 25.36 -26.21 -9.38
C GLU A 311 24.47 -26.97 -8.38
N TYR A 312 23.32 -27.44 -8.85
CA TYR A 312 22.35 -28.21 -8.05
C TYR A 312 22.24 -29.69 -8.46
N GLY A 313 23.20 -30.19 -9.22
CA GLY A 313 23.36 -31.63 -9.49
C GLY A 313 22.21 -32.26 -10.28
N GLY A 314 21.91 -31.75 -11.47
CA GLY A 314 20.87 -32.27 -12.39
C GLY A 314 19.43 -32.10 -11.91
N PHE A 315 19.23 -31.58 -10.70
CA PHE A 315 17.94 -31.20 -10.14
C PHE A 315 17.63 -29.75 -10.54
N ASP A 316 16.36 -29.46 -10.88
CA ASP A 316 15.88 -28.10 -11.15
C ASP A 316 15.13 -27.55 -9.92
N PRO A 317 15.83 -26.89 -8.98
CA PRO A 317 15.21 -26.36 -7.77
C PRO A 317 14.32 -25.14 -8.06
N PRO A 318 13.23 -24.94 -7.30
CA PRO A 318 12.41 -23.73 -7.45
C PRO A 318 13.23 -22.48 -7.12
N LYS A 319 13.05 -21.41 -7.93
CA LYS A 319 13.75 -20.12 -7.80
C LYS A 319 13.71 -19.59 -6.37
N TYR A 320 12.50 -19.55 -5.80
CA TYR A 320 12.25 -19.25 -4.39
C TYR A 320 11.65 -20.45 -3.68
N LEU A 321 12.06 -20.66 -2.43
CA LEU A 321 11.52 -21.67 -1.54
C LEU A 321 11.26 -21.02 -0.18
N ASN A 322 10.09 -21.27 0.40
CA ASN A 322 9.78 -20.82 1.75
C ASN A 322 9.77 -21.99 2.71
N SER A 323 9.97 -21.70 4.00
CA SER A 323 9.76 -22.66 5.06
C SER A 323 8.40 -23.35 4.89
N ALA A 324 8.35 -24.63 5.27
CA ALA A 324 7.08 -25.33 5.37
C ALA A 324 6.20 -24.70 6.46
N GLU A 325 4.91 -25.02 6.47
CA GLU A 325 4.01 -24.63 7.56
C GLU A 325 4.49 -25.22 8.89
N THR A 326 4.65 -24.39 9.92
CA THR A 326 5.10 -24.81 11.26
C THR A 326 4.17 -24.25 12.35
N PRO A 327 4.39 -24.58 13.63
CA PRO A 327 3.71 -23.89 14.73
C PRO A 327 4.04 -22.38 14.82
N LEU A 328 5.22 -21.95 14.33
CA LEU A 328 5.64 -20.55 14.35
C LEU A 328 5.26 -19.79 13.08
N TYR A 329 5.23 -20.49 11.94
CA TYR A 329 5.16 -19.89 10.62
C TYR A 329 3.95 -20.38 9.84
N LYS A 330 3.07 -19.44 9.51
CA LYS A 330 1.88 -19.62 8.66
C LYS A 330 1.96 -18.63 7.52
N LYS A 331 2.12 -19.10 6.27
CA LYS A 331 2.27 -18.22 5.09
C LYS A 331 1.11 -17.25 4.88
N THR A 332 -0.06 -17.57 5.44
CA THR A 332 -1.28 -16.78 5.34
C THR A 332 -1.35 -15.65 6.37
N ARG A 333 -0.43 -15.59 7.34
CA ARG A 333 -0.47 -14.66 8.48
C ARG A 333 0.78 -13.80 8.62
N VAL A 334 1.72 -13.91 7.69
CA VAL A 334 3.06 -13.33 7.83
C VAL A 334 3.40 -12.53 6.59
N LEU A 335 4.01 -11.37 6.82
CA LEU A 335 4.48 -10.47 5.78
C LEU A 335 5.97 -10.23 6.01
N TYR A 336 6.78 -10.51 5.00
CA TYR A 336 8.20 -10.22 5.04
C TYR A 336 8.41 -8.71 5.08
N GLY A 337 9.41 -8.27 5.85
CA GLY A 337 9.71 -6.84 6.04
C GLY A 337 8.87 -6.16 7.11
N ILE A 338 7.88 -6.83 7.74
CA ILE A 338 6.98 -6.18 8.70
C ILE A 338 7.74 -5.59 9.91
N ARG A 339 8.76 -6.30 10.41
CA ARG A 339 9.61 -5.83 11.50
C ARG A 339 10.31 -4.51 11.14
N GLN A 340 10.82 -4.43 9.91
CA GLN A 340 11.54 -3.27 9.40
C GLN A 340 10.56 -2.12 9.10
N ALA A 341 9.40 -2.42 8.53
CA ALA A 341 8.48 -1.44 7.97
C ALA A 341 7.50 -0.83 8.97
N ARG A 342 7.22 -1.49 10.10
CA ARG A 342 6.11 -1.14 11.02
C ARG A 342 6.04 0.34 11.39
N SER A 343 7.16 0.95 11.75
CA SER A 343 7.18 2.35 12.19
C SER A 343 6.90 3.31 11.04
N ASP A 344 7.38 3.00 9.83
CA ASP A 344 7.11 3.80 8.64
C ASP A 344 5.71 3.58 8.09
N ILE A 345 5.14 2.38 8.24
CA ILE A 345 3.72 2.11 7.94
C ILE A 345 2.82 2.97 8.83
N VAL A 346 3.06 2.97 10.15
CA VAL A 346 2.29 3.78 11.10
C VAL A 346 2.44 5.26 10.79
N ARG A 347 3.66 5.74 10.54
CA ARG A 347 3.92 7.15 10.21
C ARG A 347 3.24 7.60 8.92
N ALA A 348 3.20 6.74 7.90
CA ALA A 348 2.58 7.03 6.62
C ALA A 348 1.07 6.73 6.59
N GLU A 349 0.54 6.06 7.62
CA GLU A 349 -0.80 5.45 7.65
C GLU A 349 -1.11 4.59 6.40
N GLN A 350 -0.05 4.11 5.72
CA GLN A 350 -0.10 3.46 4.43
C GLN A 350 0.97 2.36 4.38
N VAL A 351 0.60 1.19 3.87
CA VAL A 351 1.52 0.09 3.57
C VAL A 351 1.53 -0.24 2.08
N LEU A 352 2.72 -0.50 1.53
CA LEU A 352 2.91 -1.04 0.18
C LEU A 352 3.17 -2.56 0.27
N VAL A 353 2.30 -3.37 -0.34
CA VAL A 353 2.43 -4.83 -0.38
C VAL A 353 2.95 -5.25 -1.74
N CYS A 354 4.12 -5.90 -1.73
CA CYS A 354 4.81 -6.46 -2.88
C CYS A 354 4.77 -8.00 -2.86
N GLU A 355 5.32 -8.63 -3.90
CA GLU A 355 5.42 -10.10 -3.97
C GLU A 355 6.80 -10.62 -3.54
N GLY A 356 7.87 -9.88 -3.82
CA GLY A 356 9.25 -10.34 -3.66
C GLY A 356 9.97 -9.78 -2.43
N TYR A 357 10.85 -10.61 -1.85
CA TYR A 357 11.75 -10.19 -0.76
C TYR A 357 12.72 -9.10 -1.19
N THR A 358 13.25 -9.21 -2.42
CA THR A 358 14.19 -8.22 -2.97
C THR A 358 13.52 -6.90 -3.27
N ASP A 359 12.22 -6.92 -3.58
CA ASP A 359 11.44 -5.71 -3.89
C ASP A 359 11.32 -4.87 -2.62
N VAL A 360 11.00 -5.52 -1.50
CA VAL A 360 10.99 -4.90 -0.17
C VAL A 360 12.35 -4.31 0.17
N MET A 361 13.43 -5.07 -0.01
CA MET A 361 14.78 -4.56 0.26
C MET A 361 15.13 -3.34 -0.60
N ALA A 362 14.77 -3.35 -1.90
CA ALA A 362 15.05 -2.26 -2.83
C ALA A 362 14.24 -1.00 -2.48
N LEU A 363 12.95 -1.17 -2.15
CA LEU A 363 12.08 -0.07 -1.71
C LEU A 363 12.60 0.56 -0.41
N HIS A 364 13.01 -0.25 0.56
CA HIS A 364 13.61 0.26 1.80
C HIS A 364 14.93 0.98 1.57
N GLN A 365 15.80 0.44 0.71
CA GLN A 365 17.05 1.09 0.30
C GLN A 365 16.79 2.48 -0.32
N ALA A 366 15.71 2.60 -1.10
CA ALA A 366 15.31 3.88 -1.70
C ALA A 366 14.58 4.82 -0.72
N GLY A 367 14.31 4.40 0.52
CA GLY A 367 13.59 5.22 1.51
C GLY A 367 12.05 5.14 1.38
N VAL A 368 11.53 4.13 0.67
CA VAL A 368 10.12 3.72 0.72
C VAL A 368 10.01 2.57 1.74
N ALA A 369 10.25 2.90 3.00
CA ALA A 369 10.41 1.93 4.09
C ALA A 369 9.09 1.34 4.62
N ASN A 370 7.94 1.79 4.11
CA ASN A 370 6.62 1.22 4.44
C ASN A 370 6.22 0.03 3.55
N ALA A 371 7.20 -0.63 2.91
CA ALA A 371 6.97 -1.78 2.04
C ALA A 371 7.10 -3.12 2.77
N VAL A 372 6.23 -4.08 2.43
CA VAL A 372 6.24 -5.47 2.90
C VAL A 372 5.95 -6.42 1.74
N ALA A 373 6.18 -7.73 1.91
CA ALA A 373 5.85 -8.72 0.89
C ALA A 373 5.12 -9.95 1.44
N THR A 374 4.25 -10.54 0.63
CA THR A 374 3.69 -11.86 0.94
C THR A 374 4.76 -12.94 0.79
N CYS A 375 4.58 -14.06 1.48
CA CYS A 375 5.53 -15.17 1.42
C CYS A 375 5.11 -16.21 0.36
N GLY A 376 4.92 -15.75 -0.88
CA GLY A 376 4.53 -16.57 -2.03
C GLY A 376 3.06 -17.01 -1.97
N THR A 377 2.19 -16.14 -1.48
CA THR A 377 0.75 -16.34 -1.32
C THR A 377 -0.01 -15.08 -1.75
N ALA A 378 -1.27 -15.24 -2.16
CA ALA A 378 -2.13 -14.09 -2.38
C ALA A 378 -2.41 -13.36 -1.05
N VAL A 379 -2.68 -12.05 -1.14
CA VAL A 379 -3.16 -11.27 0.01
C VAL A 379 -4.53 -11.82 0.43
N GLY A 380 -4.72 -12.04 1.73
CA GLY A 380 -5.91 -12.67 2.29
C GLY A 380 -6.31 -12.03 3.63
N VAL A 381 -7.39 -12.51 4.23
CA VAL A 381 -8.04 -11.88 5.39
C VAL A 381 -7.07 -11.68 6.56
N GLU A 382 -6.28 -12.70 6.90
CA GLU A 382 -5.33 -12.61 8.01
C GLU A 382 -4.19 -11.62 7.74
N HIS A 383 -3.74 -11.48 6.48
CA HIS A 383 -2.78 -10.43 6.11
C HIS A 383 -3.38 -9.04 6.30
N LEU A 384 -4.61 -8.84 5.82
CA LEU A 384 -5.30 -7.56 5.94
C LEU A 384 -5.64 -7.22 7.39
N ARG A 385 -6.02 -8.22 8.21
CA ARG A 385 -6.25 -8.07 9.65
C ARG A 385 -4.97 -7.69 10.40
N LEU A 386 -3.83 -8.22 9.99
CA LEU A 386 -2.54 -7.78 10.53
C LEU A 386 -2.28 -6.33 10.14
N LEU A 387 -2.39 -5.99 8.85
CA LEU A 387 -2.10 -4.65 8.33
C LEU A 387 -3.03 -3.57 8.87
N SER A 388 -4.30 -3.90 9.14
CA SER A 388 -5.29 -2.95 9.66
C SER A 388 -4.98 -2.43 11.06
N ARG A 389 -4.04 -3.06 11.77
CA ARG A 389 -3.50 -2.56 13.05
C ARG A 389 -2.52 -1.40 12.87
N TYR A 390 -1.90 -1.28 11.68
CA TYR A 390 -0.80 -0.35 11.41
C TYR A 390 -1.18 0.76 10.44
N ALA A 391 -2.09 0.50 9.50
CA ALA A 391 -2.43 1.43 8.43
C ALA A 391 -3.92 1.37 8.09
N GLN A 392 -4.43 2.52 7.64
CA GLN A 392 -5.78 2.62 7.07
C GLN A 392 -5.76 2.34 5.56
N ARG A 393 -4.63 2.58 4.90
CA ARG A 393 -4.47 2.38 3.45
C ARG A 393 -3.52 1.22 3.15
N VAL A 394 -3.96 0.31 2.28
CA VAL A 394 -3.15 -0.79 1.75
C VAL A 394 -3.02 -0.61 0.24
N VAL A 395 -1.79 -0.47 -0.25
CA VAL A 395 -1.50 -0.39 -1.69
C VAL A 395 -0.86 -1.68 -2.14
N LEU A 396 -1.47 -2.35 -3.11
CA LEU A 396 -0.97 -3.59 -3.71
C LEU A 396 -0.17 -3.26 -4.96
N ALA A 397 1.09 -3.67 -5.03
CA ALA A 397 1.89 -3.57 -6.24
C ALA A 397 1.69 -4.84 -7.07
N PHE A 398 0.88 -4.73 -8.13
CA PHE A 398 0.60 -5.84 -9.04
C PHE A 398 0.89 -5.45 -10.48
N ASP A 399 1.19 -6.47 -11.28
CA ASP A 399 1.28 -6.33 -12.73
C ASP A 399 -0.10 -5.98 -13.32
N ALA A 400 -0.09 -5.23 -14.42
CA ALA A 400 -1.29 -4.85 -15.16
C ALA A 400 -1.87 -6.00 -16.02
N ASP A 401 -1.74 -7.24 -15.57
CA ASP A 401 -2.14 -8.44 -16.30
C ASP A 401 -3.33 -9.17 -15.65
N ALA A 402 -3.79 -10.24 -16.30
CA ALA A 402 -4.91 -11.03 -15.79
C ALA A 402 -4.63 -11.73 -14.45
N ALA A 403 -3.36 -11.94 -14.07
CA ALA A 403 -3.00 -12.52 -12.79
C ALA A 403 -3.06 -11.47 -11.68
N GLY A 404 -2.54 -10.26 -11.93
CA GLY A 404 -2.61 -9.11 -11.03
C GLY A 404 -4.05 -8.69 -10.73
N VAL A 405 -4.93 -8.74 -11.73
CA VAL A 405 -6.36 -8.44 -11.55
C VAL A 405 -7.04 -9.48 -10.66
N LYS A 406 -6.78 -10.77 -10.87
CA LYS A 406 -7.30 -11.83 -9.99
C LYS A 406 -6.76 -11.70 -8.57
N ALA A 407 -5.51 -11.25 -8.39
CA ALA A 407 -4.94 -10.98 -7.08
C ALA A 407 -5.62 -9.79 -6.39
N ALA A 408 -5.91 -8.72 -7.14
CA ALA A 408 -6.65 -7.55 -6.65
C ALA A 408 -8.10 -7.91 -6.25
N GLU A 409 -8.80 -8.71 -7.06
CA GLU A 409 -10.16 -9.20 -6.74
C GLU A 409 -10.17 -10.02 -5.45
N ARG A 410 -9.22 -10.96 -5.29
CA ARG A 410 -9.08 -11.76 -4.06
C ARG A 410 -8.78 -10.90 -2.84
N ALA A 411 -7.93 -9.89 -2.98
CA ALA A 411 -7.62 -8.97 -1.89
C ALA A 411 -8.84 -8.12 -1.52
N TRP A 412 -9.64 -7.70 -2.50
CA TRP A 412 -10.90 -7.00 -2.26
C TRP A 412 -11.92 -7.88 -1.55
N GLU A 413 -12.10 -9.13 -1.98
CA GLU A 413 -12.97 -10.11 -1.29
C GLU A 413 -12.53 -10.34 0.16
N ALA A 414 -11.22 -10.48 0.39
CA ALA A 414 -10.67 -10.62 1.74
C ALA A 414 -10.89 -9.37 2.61
N ALA A 415 -10.77 -8.17 2.04
CA ALA A 415 -11.05 -6.92 2.74
C ALA A 415 -12.52 -6.81 3.15
N ARG A 416 -13.43 -7.33 2.32
CA ARG A 416 -14.86 -7.38 2.62
C ARG A 416 -15.19 -8.38 3.71
N GLU A 417 -14.59 -9.57 3.70
CA GLU A 417 -14.79 -10.56 4.76
C GLU A 417 -14.35 -10.00 6.12
N LEU A 418 -13.30 -9.19 6.16
CA LEU A 418 -12.85 -8.49 7.37
C LEU A 418 -13.86 -7.45 7.90
N ASP A 419 -14.64 -6.82 7.03
CA ASP A 419 -15.63 -5.78 7.37
C ASP A 419 -16.94 -6.37 7.94
N VAL A 420 -17.29 -7.61 7.56
CA VAL A 420 -18.54 -8.29 7.95
C VAL A 420 -18.66 -8.52 9.46
N ASP A 421 -17.55 -8.57 10.19
CA ASP A 421 -17.54 -8.80 11.64
C ASP A 421 -18.02 -7.57 12.46
N GLY A 422 -18.34 -6.43 11.82
CA GLY A 422 -18.84 -5.21 12.48
C GLY A 422 -17.84 -4.56 13.46
N GLN A 423 -16.62 -5.12 13.53
CA GLN A 423 -15.48 -4.65 14.31
C GLN A 423 -14.25 -4.34 13.44
N GLY A 424 -14.37 -4.50 12.11
CA GLY A 424 -13.27 -4.34 11.17
C GLY A 424 -12.94 -2.88 10.89
N ALA A 425 -11.65 -2.53 10.91
CA ALA A 425 -11.19 -1.27 10.35
C ALA A 425 -11.42 -1.27 8.84
N ARG A 426 -12.13 -0.27 8.33
CA ARG A 426 -12.39 -0.12 6.90
C ARG A 426 -11.11 0.27 6.18
N LEU A 427 -10.51 -0.67 5.45
CA LEU A 427 -9.26 -0.45 4.72
C LEU A 427 -9.50 0.25 3.37
N ASP A 428 -8.77 1.32 3.09
CA ASP A 428 -8.64 1.93 1.76
C ASP A 428 -7.69 1.06 0.93
N LEU A 429 -8.25 0.09 0.18
CA LEU A 429 -7.48 -0.81 -0.66
C LEU A 429 -7.26 -0.22 -2.06
N ARG A 430 -5.99 -0.14 -2.47
CA ARG A 430 -5.57 0.45 -3.75
C ARG A 430 -4.59 -0.46 -4.48
N VAL A 431 -4.44 -0.23 -5.77
CA VAL A 431 -3.51 -0.91 -6.66
C VAL A 431 -2.55 0.11 -7.27
N LEU A 432 -1.26 -0.13 -7.06
CA LEU A 432 -0.18 0.48 -7.83
C LEU A 432 0.06 -0.39 -9.05
N VAL A 433 -0.29 0.14 -10.22
CA VAL A 433 -0.13 -0.55 -11.50
C VAL A 433 1.31 -0.40 -11.96
N LEU A 434 2.03 -1.51 -12.10
CA LEU A 434 3.39 -1.52 -12.60
C LEU A 434 3.43 -1.53 -14.14
N PRO A 435 4.45 -0.92 -14.78
CA PRO A 435 4.71 -1.12 -16.20
C PRO A 435 4.86 -2.61 -16.52
N GLU A 436 4.46 -3.02 -17.73
CA GLU A 436 4.49 -4.43 -18.14
C GLU A 436 5.89 -5.03 -17.99
N GLY A 437 5.99 -6.14 -17.25
CA GLY A 437 7.23 -6.87 -17.02
C GLY A 437 8.21 -6.22 -16.04
N SER A 438 7.79 -5.18 -15.31
CA SER A 438 8.61 -4.50 -14.30
C SER A 438 8.18 -4.89 -12.89
N ASP A 439 9.14 -5.11 -11.98
CA ASP A 439 8.85 -5.30 -10.56
C ASP A 439 8.97 -3.96 -9.76
N PRO A 440 8.58 -3.90 -8.47
CA PRO A 440 8.73 -2.67 -7.69
C PRO A 440 10.19 -2.22 -7.53
N ALA A 441 11.17 -3.11 -7.61
CA ALA A 441 12.59 -2.73 -7.58
C ALA A 441 13.01 -2.07 -8.90
N ASP A 442 12.50 -2.55 -10.05
CA ASP A 442 12.70 -1.93 -11.36
C ASP A 442 12.05 -0.55 -11.41
N LEU A 443 10.84 -0.40 -10.87
CA LEU A 443 10.16 0.90 -10.76
C LEU A 443 10.99 1.89 -9.95
N VAL A 444 11.54 1.46 -8.80
CA VAL A 444 12.45 2.29 -7.99
C VAL A 444 13.67 2.73 -8.79
N ALA A 445 14.27 1.83 -9.58
CA ALA A 445 15.43 2.13 -10.40
C ALA A 445 15.11 3.14 -11.52
N GLU A 446 13.90 3.11 -12.07
CA GLU A 446 13.45 3.98 -13.16
C GLU A 446 13.07 5.39 -12.68
N VAL A 447 12.19 5.49 -11.68
CA VAL A 447 11.58 6.78 -11.27
C VAL A 447 12.10 7.32 -9.94
N GLY A 448 12.92 6.54 -9.23
CA GLY A 448 13.45 6.90 -7.92
C GLY A 448 12.39 6.94 -6.81
N ALA A 449 12.84 7.20 -5.58
CA ALA A 449 11.98 7.19 -4.39
C ALA A 449 10.80 8.16 -4.47
N GLU A 450 11.04 9.37 -5.01
CA GLU A 450 10.00 10.40 -5.10
C GLU A 450 8.98 10.08 -6.18
N GLY A 451 9.41 9.48 -7.30
CA GLY A 451 8.51 8.97 -8.32
C GLY A 451 7.62 7.85 -7.78
N VAL A 452 8.19 6.92 -7.00
CA VAL A 452 7.40 5.86 -6.35
C VAL A 452 6.41 6.46 -5.35
N ARG A 453 6.82 7.40 -4.50
CA ARG A 453 5.89 8.10 -3.58
C ARG A 453 4.75 8.80 -4.32
N SER A 454 5.05 9.48 -5.41
CA SER A 454 4.04 10.11 -6.27
C SER A 454 3.08 9.07 -6.87
N ALA A 455 3.61 7.93 -7.31
CA ALA A 455 2.81 6.83 -7.84
C ALA A 455 1.91 6.19 -6.77
N LEU A 456 2.38 6.09 -5.52
CA LEU A 456 1.58 5.61 -4.38
C LEU A 456 0.41 6.55 -4.05
N VAL A 457 0.60 7.87 -4.19
CA VAL A 457 -0.48 8.86 -4.05
C VAL A 457 -1.51 8.70 -5.19
N ALA A 458 -1.04 8.45 -6.40
CA ALA A 458 -1.86 8.24 -7.59
C ALA A 458 -2.44 6.81 -7.70
N ALA A 459 -2.16 5.92 -6.74
CA ALA A 459 -2.62 4.53 -6.77
C ALA A 459 -4.15 4.45 -6.88
N THR A 460 -4.61 3.56 -7.77
CA THR A 460 -6.02 3.47 -8.14
C THR A 460 -6.78 2.65 -7.09
N PRO A 461 -7.96 3.08 -6.60
CA PRO A 461 -8.76 2.25 -5.71
C PRO A 461 -9.09 0.89 -6.34
N VAL A 462 -9.15 -0.17 -5.54
CA VAL A 462 -9.20 -1.55 -6.05
C VAL A 462 -10.41 -1.80 -6.96
N VAL A 463 -11.58 -1.25 -6.63
CA VAL A 463 -12.82 -1.44 -7.41
C VAL A 463 -12.74 -0.75 -8.78
N PRO A 464 -12.39 0.54 -8.89
CA PRO A 464 -12.03 1.16 -10.17
C PRO A 464 -11.01 0.36 -10.97
N PHE A 465 -9.95 -0.16 -10.34
CA PHE A 465 -8.95 -0.96 -11.05
C PHE A 465 -9.56 -2.21 -11.68
N VAL A 466 -10.34 -2.98 -10.91
CA VAL A 466 -11.05 -4.17 -11.40
C VAL A 466 -12.03 -3.79 -12.53
N LEU A 467 -12.88 -2.78 -12.33
CA LEU A 467 -13.84 -2.32 -13.35
C LEU A 467 -13.15 -1.93 -14.66
N ARG A 468 -12.04 -1.18 -14.59
CA ARG A 468 -11.28 -0.75 -15.76
C ARG A 468 -10.77 -1.92 -16.59
N HIS A 469 -10.28 -2.97 -15.93
CA HIS A 469 -9.78 -4.16 -16.63
C HIS A 469 -10.92 -4.92 -17.32
N HIS A 470 -12.02 -5.20 -16.61
CA HIS A 470 -13.19 -5.87 -17.19
C HIS A 470 -13.77 -5.11 -18.39
N LEU A 471 -13.79 -3.78 -18.34
CA LEU A 471 -14.26 -2.95 -19.45
C LEU A 471 -13.28 -2.89 -20.62
N ALA A 472 -11.98 -3.02 -20.37
CA ALA A 472 -10.96 -3.04 -21.42
C ALA A 472 -11.00 -4.33 -22.25
N ASP A 473 -11.35 -5.45 -21.63
CA ASP A 473 -11.49 -6.77 -22.29
C ASP A 473 -12.81 -6.94 -23.05
N ALA A 474 -13.79 -6.06 -22.82
CA ALA A 474 -15.11 -6.14 -23.44
C ALA A 474 -15.15 -5.55 -24.86
N ASP A 475 -15.98 -6.14 -25.74
CA ASP A 475 -16.31 -5.53 -27.03
C ASP A 475 -17.26 -4.33 -26.83
N LEU A 476 -16.69 -3.14 -26.69
CA LEU A 476 -17.46 -1.90 -26.59
C LEU A 476 -17.86 -1.33 -27.97
N SER A 477 -17.53 -2.00 -29.07
CA SER A 477 -17.87 -1.54 -30.43
C SER A 477 -19.28 -1.96 -30.86
N SER A 478 -19.84 -3.01 -30.25
CA SER A 478 -21.20 -3.49 -30.51
C SER A 478 -22.18 -3.12 -29.39
N GLU A 479 -23.45 -2.87 -29.75
CA GLU A 479 -24.51 -2.59 -28.75
C GLU A 479 -24.71 -3.75 -27.77
N ALA A 480 -24.63 -4.99 -28.30
CA ALA A 480 -24.72 -6.20 -27.49
C ALA A 480 -23.55 -6.30 -26.50
N GLY A 481 -22.32 -6.04 -26.96
CA GLY A 481 -21.14 -6.05 -26.12
C GLY A 481 -21.14 -4.95 -25.06
N ARG A 482 -21.49 -3.70 -25.41
CA ARG A 482 -21.68 -2.60 -24.45
C ARG A 482 -22.73 -2.92 -23.37
N THR A 483 -23.83 -3.57 -23.76
CA THR A 483 -24.88 -3.98 -22.81
C THR A 483 -24.42 -5.10 -21.90
N ALA A 484 -23.67 -6.07 -22.42
CA ALA A 484 -23.08 -7.14 -21.60
C ALA A 484 -22.07 -6.58 -20.59
N ALA A 485 -21.14 -5.73 -21.06
CA ALA A 485 -20.14 -5.06 -20.24
C ALA A 485 -20.77 -4.22 -19.11
N LEU A 486 -21.86 -3.49 -19.41
CA LEU A 486 -22.61 -2.73 -18.41
C LEU A 486 -23.17 -3.64 -17.30
N ARG A 487 -23.78 -4.76 -17.66
CA ARG A 487 -24.38 -5.69 -16.68
C ARG A 487 -23.33 -6.34 -15.79
N GLU A 488 -22.19 -6.71 -16.37
CA GLU A 488 -21.07 -7.27 -15.63
C GLU A 488 -20.45 -6.25 -14.69
N ALA A 489 -20.15 -5.04 -15.18
CA ALA A 489 -19.62 -3.95 -14.38
C ALA A 489 -20.54 -3.57 -13.21
N LEU A 490 -21.87 -3.52 -13.43
CA LEU A 490 -22.84 -3.26 -12.36
C LEU A 490 -22.90 -4.41 -11.33
N THR A 491 -22.71 -5.64 -11.78
CA THR A 491 -22.66 -6.83 -10.88
C THR A 491 -21.41 -6.79 -10.00
N ILE A 492 -20.27 -6.39 -10.56
CA ILE A 492 -19.04 -6.13 -9.81
C ILE A 492 -19.30 -4.99 -8.82
N LEU A 493 -19.81 -3.85 -9.30
CA LEU A 493 -20.00 -2.66 -8.48
C LEU A 493 -21.02 -2.86 -7.34
N ALA A 494 -22.00 -3.75 -7.49
CA ALA A 494 -22.94 -4.12 -6.43
C ALA A 494 -22.26 -4.67 -5.16
N ARG A 495 -21.01 -5.14 -5.29
CA ARG A 495 -20.18 -5.64 -4.21
C ARG A 495 -19.55 -4.53 -3.37
N GLU A 496 -19.49 -3.29 -3.85
CA GLU A 496 -18.98 -2.18 -3.04
C GLU A 496 -19.96 -1.87 -1.90
N SER A 497 -19.49 -1.84 -0.64
CA SER A 497 -20.35 -1.57 0.51
C SER A 497 -20.70 -0.10 0.67
N ASP A 498 -19.85 0.82 0.19
CA ASP A 498 -20.14 2.25 0.20
C ASP A 498 -21.22 2.64 -0.82
N PRO A 499 -22.37 3.20 -0.41
CA PRO A 499 -23.33 3.73 -1.38
C PRO A 499 -22.77 4.95 -2.14
N ASP A 500 -21.94 5.79 -1.52
CA ASP A 500 -21.40 6.99 -2.15
C ASP A 500 -20.33 6.65 -3.19
N LEU A 501 -19.37 5.77 -2.85
CA LEU A 501 -18.36 5.31 -3.81
C LEU A 501 -19.00 4.49 -4.94
N ARG A 502 -20.01 3.67 -4.61
CA ARG A 502 -20.76 2.92 -5.63
C ARG A 502 -21.39 3.86 -6.65
N ARG A 503 -22.05 4.93 -6.21
CA ARG A 503 -22.63 5.95 -7.12
C ARG A 503 -21.57 6.66 -7.95
N GLU A 504 -20.46 7.05 -7.32
CA GLU A 504 -19.38 7.78 -7.99
C GLU A 504 -18.72 6.92 -9.07
N TRP A 505 -18.42 5.66 -8.79
CA TRP A 505 -17.80 4.75 -9.76
C TRP A 505 -18.78 4.29 -10.85
N ALA A 506 -20.09 4.19 -10.55
CA ALA A 506 -21.09 4.01 -11.60
C ALA A 506 -21.05 5.16 -12.63
N ARG A 507 -20.76 6.38 -12.20
CA ARG A 507 -20.64 7.54 -13.08
C ARG A 507 -19.31 7.53 -13.83
N THR A 508 -18.21 7.54 -13.09
CA THR A 508 -16.85 7.78 -13.63
C THR A 508 -16.25 6.56 -14.32
N GLU A 509 -16.47 5.35 -13.78
CA GLU A 509 -15.87 4.13 -14.32
C GLU A 509 -16.80 3.34 -15.23
N ILE A 510 -18.13 3.46 -15.09
CA ILE A 510 -19.08 2.72 -15.94
C ILE A 510 -19.68 3.63 -17.02
N ALA A 511 -20.43 4.67 -16.63
CA ALA A 511 -21.18 5.50 -17.58
C ALA A 511 -20.27 6.20 -18.60
N GLU A 512 -19.23 6.88 -18.12
CA GLU A 512 -18.28 7.61 -18.98
C GLU A 512 -17.48 6.70 -19.91
N ARG A 513 -17.01 5.55 -19.41
CA ARG A 513 -16.18 4.61 -20.20
C ARG A 513 -16.97 3.85 -21.24
N ILE A 514 -18.17 3.39 -20.89
CA ILE A 514 -19.05 2.71 -21.85
C ILE A 514 -19.70 3.73 -22.80
N GLY A 515 -19.80 5.00 -22.41
CA GLY A 515 -20.46 6.06 -23.19
C GLY A 515 -21.98 6.02 -23.07
N TYR A 516 -22.51 5.58 -21.94
CA TYR A 516 -23.95 5.63 -21.63
C TYR A 516 -24.28 6.84 -20.77
N ALA A 517 -25.46 7.42 -20.98
CA ALA A 517 -25.99 8.42 -20.05
C ALA A 517 -26.18 7.79 -18.66
N TYR A 518 -25.83 8.53 -17.61
CA TYR A 518 -25.91 8.01 -16.24
C TYR A 518 -27.32 7.49 -15.88
N GLY A 519 -28.38 8.13 -16.37
CA GLY A 519 -29.76 7.66 -16.20
C GLY A 519 -30.02 6.26 -16.73
N PHE A 520 -29.42 5.89 -17.88
CA PHE A 520 -29.54 4.54 -18.43
C PHE A 520 -28.81 3.50 -17.57
N VAL A 521 -27.67 3.89 -16.98
CA VAL A 521 -26.91 3.06 -16.04
C VAL A 521 -27.73 2.84 -14.77
N THR A 522 -28.35 3.88 -14.20
CA THR A 522 -29.20 3.76 -13.00
C THR A 522 -30.43 2.88 -13.24
N ASP A 523 -31.10 3.02 -14.38
CA ASP A 523 -32.25 2.18 -14.73
C ASP A 523 -31.87 0.72 -14.92
N THR A 524 -30.68 0.46 -15.45
CA THR A 524 -30.16 -0.89 -15.62
C THR A 524 -29.72 -1.49 -14.28
N ALA A 525 -29.08 -0.70 -13.42
CA ALA A 525 -28.77 -1.09 -12.05
C ALA A 525 -30.03 -1.47 -11.25
N ALA A 526 -31.07 -0.65 -11.32
CA ALA A 526 -32.35 -0.93 -10.65
C ALA A 526 -32.96 -2.27 -11.10
N ARG A 527 -32.92 -2.57 -12.41
CA ARG A 527 -33.39 -3.86 -12.96
C ARG A 527 -32.57 -5.05 -12.49
N LEU A 528 -31.30 -4.85 -12.15
CA LEU A 528 -30.41 -5.88 -11.60
C LEU A 528 -30.45 -5.94 -10.06
N GLY A 529 -31.28 -5.12 -9.40
CA GLY A 529 -31.34 -5.04 -7.94
C GLY A 529 -30.14 -4.32 -7.31
N VAL A 530 -29.34 -3.60 -8.10
CA VAL A 530 -28.20 -2.83 -7.63
C VAL A 530 -28.69 -1.44 -7.22
N GLN A 531 -28.70 -1.16 -5.92
CA GLN A 531 -29.06 0.15 -5.40
C GLN A 531 -27.92 1.14 -5.66
N LEU A 532 -28.18 2.12 -6.52
CA LEU A 532 -27.33 3.30 -6.76
C LEU A 532 -28.01 4.57 -6.20
N ASP A 533 -29.01 4.43 -5.34
CA ASP A 533 -29.94 5.44 -4.81
C ASP A 533 -30.39 6.55 -5.78
N ALA A 534 -31.67 6.48 -6.14
CA ALA A 534 -32.46 7.67 -6.41
C ALA A 534 -32.77 8.36 -5.08
N HIS A 535 -32.76 9.69 -5.04
CA HIS A 535 -33.36 10.45 -3.94
C HIS A 535 -34.82 10.00 -3.77
N GLU A 536 -35.15 9.34 -2.66
CA GLU A 536 -36.53 9.38 -2.14
C GLU A 536 -36.73 10.78 -1.54
N GLY A 537 -37.43 11.63 -2.30
CA GLY A 537 -37.71 13.00 -1.90
C GLY A 537 -38.64 13.69 -2.89
N VAL A 538 -39.94 13.57 -2.62
CA VAL A 538 -41.07 14.33 -3.21
C VAL A 538 -41.50 13.93 -4.63
N ALA A 539 -42.36 12.91 -4.72
CA ALA A 539 -43.68 12.96 -5.39
C ALA A 539 -44.24 11.55 -5.63
N ALA A 540 -44.61 10.84 -4.56
CA ALA A 540 -45.61 9.78 -4.64
C ALA A 540 -46.90 10.32 -4.02
N GLY A 541 -47.69 11.02 -4.84
CA GLY A 541 -48.99 11.54 -4.46
C GLY A 541 -49.72 12.11 -5.66
N GLY A 542 -50.71 11.38 -6.16
CA GLY A 542 -51.73 11.92 -7.06
C GLY A 542 -51.69 11.37 -8.49
N ALA A 543 -52.36 10.25 -8.70
CA ALA A 543 -52.89 9.91 -10.01
C ALA A 543 -53.95 10.95 -10.44
N GLY A 544 -53.87 11.39 -11.71
CA GLY A 544 -55.01 11.96 -12.44
C GLY A 544 -54.78 13.34 -13.04
N GLY A 545 -54.81 13.43 -14.37
CA GLY A 545 -55.05 14.70 -15.07
C GLY A 545 -54.32 14.85 -16.39
N ARG A 546 -55.04 14.65 -17.50
CA ARG A 546 -54.58 14.86 -18.88
C ARG A 546 -54.33 16.36 -19.13
N GLY A 547 -53.24 16.70 -19.82
CA GLY A 547 -53.02 18.04 -20.39
C GLY A 547 -51.82 18.05 -21.35
N ARG A 548 -52.09 18.27 -22.64
CA ARG A 548 -51.09 18.48 -23.71
C ARG A 548 -50.45 19.88 -23.58
N PRO A 549 -49.26 20.11 -24.19
CA PRO A 549 -48.38 21.23 -23.83
C PRO A 549 -48.75 22.52 -24.58
N ASP A 550 -48.58 23.67 -23.92
CA ASP A 550 -48.53 24.96 -24.60
C ASP A 550 -47.13 25.56 -24.44
N ALA A 551 -46.56 25.93 -25.57
CA ALA A 551 -45.24 26.49 -25.71
C ALA A 551 -45.36 28.02 -25.74
N ARG A 552 -44.83 28.71 -24.72
CA ARG A 552 -44.47 30.12 -24.85
C ARG A 552 -43.11 30.40 -24.20
N HIS A 553 -42.24 30.94 -25.05
CA HIS A 553 -40.90 31.42 -24.77
C HIS A 553 -40.86 32.44 -23.64
N GLY A 554 -39.91 32.24 -22.72
CA GLY A 554 -39.40 33.23 -21.78
C GLY A 554 -37.98 32.86 -21.41
N GLN A 555 -37.01 33.34 -22.20
CA GLN A 555 -35.57 33.19 -21.96
C GLN A 555 -35.18 33.80 -20.60
N ARG A 556 -34.80 32.94 -19.65
CA ARG A 556 -33.81 33.23 -18.60
C ARG A 556 -33.01 31.96 -18.37
N GLY A 557 -31.71 32.00 -18.65
CA GLY A 557 -30.81 30.89 -18.45
C GLY A 557 -30.82 30.43 -16.99
N ARG A 558 -31.18 29.16 -16.78
CA ARG A 558 -30.97 28.44 -15.52
C ARG A 558 -29.94 27.34 -15.78
N ALA A 559 -28.66 27.68 -15.62
CA ALA A 559 -27.61 26.72 -15.39
C ALA A 559 -27.32 26.74 -13.88
N GLY A 560 -27.84 25.75 -13.15
CA GLY A 560 -27.78 25.70 -11.70
C GLY A 560 -28.80 24.71 -11.16
N GLY A 561 -28.69 23.45 -11.57
CA GLY A 561 -29.45 22.36 -10.95
C GLY A 561 -28.82 22.00 -9.60
N ASP A 562 -29.66 21.84 -8.58
CA ASP A 562 -29.31 21.40 -7.22
C ASP A 562 -28.28 20.28 -7.23
N ARG A 563 -27.03 20.63 -6.94
CA ARG A 563 -26.00 19.66 -6.57
C ARG A 563 -26.24 19.28 -5.11
N PRO A 564 -26.34 17.99 -4.75
CA PRO A 564 -26.50 17.59 -3.37
C PRO A 564 -25.32 18.08 -2.54
N VAL A 565 -25.62 18.70 -1.40
CA VAL A 565 -24.61 19.17 -0.44
C VAL A 565 -24.00 17.95 0.23
N THR A 566 -22.83 17.50 -0.24
CA THR A 566 -22.07 16.42 0.43
C THR A 566 -21.18 17.00 1.52
N ALA A 567 -20.90 16.22 2.57
CA ALA A 567 -19.99 16.62 3.64
C ALA A 567 -18.56 16.91 3.13
N SER A 568 -18.13 16.23 2.06
CA SER A 568 -16.85 16.51 1.38
C SER A 568 -16.87 17.87 0.68
N ARG A 569 -17.94 18.16 -0.06
CA ARG A 569 -18.09 19.44 -0.77
C ARG A 569 -18.18 20.62 0.20
N ALA A 570 -18.95 20.48 1.28
CA ALA A 570 -19.07 21.51 2.30
C ALA A 570 -17.72 21.84 2.95
N ARG A 571 -16.83 20.86 3.15
CA ARG A 571 -15.47 21.09 3.65
C ARG A 571 -14.61 21.89 2.68
N ILE A 572 -14.67 21.57 1.38
CA ILE A 572 -13.92 22.29 0.34
C ILE A 572 -14.41 23.75 0.25
N GLU A 573 -15.73 23.95 0.23
CA GLU A 573 -16.35 25.28 0.19
C GLU A 573 -15.99 26.10 1.44
N ARG A 574 -16.02 25.48 2.62
CA ARG A 574 -15.61 26.11 3.89
C ARG A 574 -14.14 26.52 3.86
N ALA A 575 -13.25 25.64 3.41
CA ALA A 575 -11.81 25.91 3.32
C ALA A 575 -11.48 27.04 2.32
N ALA A 576 -12.21 27.11 1.21
CA ALA A 576 -12.06 28.18 0.23
C ALA A 576 -12.56 29.54 0.78
N LEU A 577 -13.70 29.56 1.46
CA LEU A 577 -14.22 30.79 2.09
C LEU A 577 -13.36 31.27 3.26
N ARG A 578 -12.80 30.34 4.06
CA ARG A 578 -11.82 30.67 5.10
C ARG A 578 -10.58 31.32 4.49
N ALA A 579 -10.01 30.72 3.45
CA ALA A 579 -8.86 31.29 2.74
C ALA A 579 -9.16 32.69 2.18
N LEU A 580 -10.38 32.89 1.65
CA LEU A 580 -10.83 34.17 1.10
C LEU A 580 -10.96 35.27 2.17
N LEU A 581 -11.28 34.91 3.41
CA LEU A 581 -11.41 35.83 4.54
C LEU A 581 -10.09 36.09 5.27
N GLN A 582 -9.27 35.06 5.49
CA GLN A 582 -8.08 35.12 6.33
C GLN A 582 -6.80 35.55 5.58
N HIS A 583 -6.71 35.25 4.27
CA HIS A 583 -5.50 35.47 3.47
C HIS A 583 -5.76 36.22 2.16
N PRO A 584 -6.38 37.41 2.19
CA PRO A 584 -6.69 38.18 0.98
C PRO A 584 -5.45 38.56 0.15
N GLU A 585 -4.30 38.72 0.79
CA GLU A 585 -3.01 39.04 0.16
C GLU A 585 -2.43 37.92 -0.72
N HIS A 586 -2.94 36.70 -0.55
CA HIS A 586 -2.47 35.50 -1.25
C HIS A 586 -3.45 34.99 -2.31
N LEU A 587 -4.52 35.75 -2.59
CA LEU A 587 -5.53 35.35 -3.55
C LEU A 587 -5.00 35.42 -4.99
N PRO A 588 -5.25 34.39 -5.80
CA PRO A 588 -4.95 34.46 -7.22
C PRO A 588 -5.91 35.44 -7.93
N GLU A 589 -5.50 35.99 -9.08
CA GLU A 589 -6.36 36.89 -9.88
C GLU A 589 -7.72 36.27 -10.21
N GLU A 590 -7.76 34.95 -10.43
CA GLU A 590 -8.99 34.23 -10.75
C GLU A 590 -10.01 34.20 -9.59
N ALA A 591 -9.61 34.52 -8.36
CA ALA A 591 -10.51 34.55 -7.20
C ALA A 591 -11.69 35.53 -7.39
N ALA A 592 -11.49 36.61 -8.16
CA ALA A 592 -12.54 37.57 -8.49
C ALA A 592 -13.69 36.95 -9.31
N GLU A 593 -13.44 35.82 -9.98
CA GLU A 593 -14.43 35.13 -10.81
C GLU A 593 -15.38 34.24 -10.00
N LEU A 594 -15.07 33.96 -8.72
CA LEU A 594 -15.84 33.06 -7.86
C LEU A 594 -17.21 33.67 -7.56
N VAL A 595 -18.29 33.03 -8.00
CA VAL A 595 -19.70 33.43 -7.82
C VAL A 595 -20.43 32.48 -6.88
N GLU A 596 -21.62 32.88 -6.44
CA GLU A 596 -22.45 32.07 -5.54
C GLU A 596 -22.81 30.70 -6.12
N ASP A 597 -22.98 30.60 -7.44
CA ASP A 597 -23.30 29.34 -8.13
C ASP A 597 -22.16 28.30 -8.10
N ASP A 598 -20.93 28.69 -7.73
CA ASP A 598 -19.85 27.73 -7.49
C ASP A 598 -20.01 26.94 -6.20
N LEU A 599 -20.76 27.51 -5.27
CA LEU A 599 -21.02 26.96 -3.96
C LEU A 599 -22.34 26.19 -4.00
N THR A 600 -22.40 25.09 -3.28
CA THR A 600 -23.57 24.22 -3.18
C THR A 600 -24.26 24.40 -1.84
N HIS A 601 -23.50 24.71 -0.78
CA HIS A 601 -24.07 24.93 0.54
C HIS A 601 -24.73 26.32 0.63
N PRO A 602 -25.99 26.44 1.10
CA PRO A 602 -26.70 27.72 1.18
C PRO A 602 -25.96 28.75 2.05
N ASP A 603 -25.39 28.32 3.17
CA ASP A 603 -24.63 29.22 4.05
C ASP A 603 -23.31 29.68 3.42
N ALA A 604 -22.66 28.83 2.62
CA ALA A 604 -21.46 29.22 1.89
C ALA A 604 -21.79 30.30 0.84
N ARG A 605 -22.92 30.15 0.13
CA ARG A 605 -23.44 31.17 -0.80
C ARG A 605 -23.69 32.50 -0.10
N ALA A 606 -24.37 32.46 1.05
CA ALA A 606 -24.67 33.65 1.83
C ALA A 606 -23.40 34.34 2.37
N VAL A 607 -22.38 33.56 2.79
CA VAL A 607 -21.07 34.09 3.18
C VAL A 607 -20.37 34.79 2.00
N LEU A 608 -20.31 34.16 0.82
CA LEU A 608 -19.68 34.77 -0.35
C LEU A 608 -20.41 36.05 -0.79
N ARG A 609 -21.74 36.07 -0.69
CA ARG A 609 -22.56 37.25 -0.96
C ARG A 609 -22.24 38.39 0.01
N ALA A 610 -22.13 38.11 1.30
CA ALA A 610 -21.75 39.09 2.32
C ALA A 610 -20.34 39.66 2.05
N VAL A 611 -19.37 38.81 1.68
CA VAL A 611 -18.02 39.28 1.32
C VAL A 611 -18.05 40.22 0.12
N ARG A 612 -18.79 39.86 -0.93
CA ARG A 612 -18.93 40.72 -2.12
C ARG A 612 -19.60 42.05 -1.81
N ALA A 613 -20.69 42.03 -1.03
CA ALA A 613 -21.42 43.23 -0.64
C ALA A 613 -20.61 44.13 0.31
N GLY A 614 -19.73 43.56 1.12
CA GLY A 614 -18.81 44.29 2.00
C GLY A 614 -17.59 44.92 1.32
N GLY A 615 -17.47 44.81 -0.01
CA GLY A 615 -16.35 45.38 -0.77
C GLY A 615 -15.41 44.35 -1.41
N GLY A 616 -15.71 43.05 -1.29
CA GLY A 616 -14.94 41.96 -1.90
C GLY A 616 -13.84 41.40 -0.99
N ALA A 617 -13.02 40.52 -1.56
CA ALA A 617 -11.94 39.91 -0.82
C ALA A 617 -10.85 40.94 -0.48
N GLY A 618 -10.45 41.01 0.80
CA GLY A 618 -9.55 42.06 1.32
C GLY A 618 -10.25 43.32 1.84
N ALA A 619 -11.58 43.40 1.77
CA ALA A 619 -12.32 44.47 2.44
C ALA A 619 -12.21 44.38 3.97
N PRO A 620 -12.38 45.51 4.70
CA PRO A 620 -12.41 45.49 6.16
C PRO A 620 -13.46 44.50 6.66
N PHE A 621 -13.06 43.59 7.56
CA PHE A 621 -13.96 42.53 8.05
C PHE A 621 -15.25 43.07 8.67
N ALA A 622 -15.22 44.26 9.26
CA ALA A 622 -16.39 44.95 9.79
C ALA A 622 -17.45 45.23 8.70
N ASP A 623 -17.03 45.62 7.50
CA ASP A 623 -17.92 45.91 6.37
C ASP A 623 -18.53 44.62 5.80
N VAL A 624 -17.74 43.54 5.75
CA VAL A 624 -18.21 42.19 5.39
C VAL A 624 -19.25 41.68 6.38
N VAL A 625 -19.04 41.85 7.69
CA VAL A 625 -20.00 41.45 8.73
C VAL A 625 -21.26 42.34 8.71
N ALA A 626 -21.12 43.64 8.43
CA ALA A 626 -22.25 44.56 8.30
C ALA A 626 -23.14 44.23 7.08
N ALA A 627 -22.53 43.70 6.01
CA ALA A 627 -23.23 43.28 4.80
C ALA A 627 -23.91 41.90 4.91
N ALA A 628 -23.77 41.19 6.04
CA ALA A 628 -24.40 39.88 6.26
C ALA A 628 -25.91 39.99 6.49
N GLU A 629 -26.66 39.11 5.83
CA GLU A 629 -28.14 39.13 5.76
C GLU A 629 -28.83 38.92 7.11
N ASP A 630 -28.23 38.12 8.00
CA ASP A 630 -28.78 37.79 9.31
C ASP A 630 -27.68 37.53 10.37
N ASP A 631 -28.09 37.41 11.64
CA ASP A 631 -27.17 37.11 12.76
C ASP A 631 -26.47 35.75 12.65
N ARG A 632 -27.07 34.80 11.94
CA ARG A 632 -26.51 33.46 11.76
C ARG A 632 -25.30 33.52 10.82
N ILE A 633 -25.40 34.25 9.70
CA ILE A 633 -24.29 34.46 8.76
C ILE A 633 -23.19 35.33 9.41
N ARG A 634 -23.55 36.32 10.24
CA ARG A 634 -22.55 37.06 11.06
C ARG A 634 -21.76 36.13 11.98
N GLY A 635 -22.45 35.18 12.62
CA GLY A 635 -21.81 34.14 13.44
C GLY A 635 -20.86 33.26 12.63
N LEU A 636 -21.29 32.80 11.45
CA LEU A 636 -20.48 31.97 10.57
C LEU A 636 -19.24 32.71 10.04
N LEU A 637 -19.38 33.97 9.63
CA LEU A 637 -18.24 34.81 9.21
C LEU A 637 -17.18 34.92 10.30
N ARG A 638 -17.61 35.17 11.55
CA ARG A 638 -16.69 35.24 12.71
C ARG A 638 -16.03 33.90 12.99
N ALA A 639 -16.79 32.81 12.90
CA ALA A 639 -16.25 31.47 13.08
C ALA A 639 -15.19 31.16 12.02
N LEU A 640 -15.47 31.43 10.74
CA LEU A 640 -14.52 31.21 9.65
C LEU A 640 -13.28 32.11 9.76
N ALA A 641 -13.43 33.35 10.22
CA ALA A 641 -12.30 34.25 10.41
C ALA A 641 -11.35 33.80 11.53
N LEU A 642 -11.85 33.10 12.55
CA LEU A 642 -11.09 32.67 13.73
C LEU A 642 -10.69 31.18 13.72
N GLU A 643 -11.16 30.40 12.74
CA GLU A 643 -10.92 28.96 12.67
C GLU A 643 -9.48 28.68 12.23
N ASP A 644 -8.76 27.89 13.04
CA ASP A 644 -7.38 27.49 12.73
C ASP A 644 -7.31 26.62 11.46
N ASP A 645 -6.26 26.84 10.67
CA ASP A 645 -6.00 26.11 9.43
C ASP A 645 -4.57 25.53 9.42
N PRO A 646 -4.40 24.27 9.84
CA PRO A 646 -3.08 23.64 9.89
C PRO A 646 -2.36 23.60 8.53
N GLU A 647 -3.09 23.59 7.41
CA GLU A 647 -2.52 23.58 6.07
C GLU A 647 -1.97 24.95 5.64
N LEU A 648 -2.37 26.03 6.33
CA LEU A 648 -1.89 27.41 6.11
C LEU A 648 -0.91 27.86 7.19
N ALA A 649 -0.45 26.95 8.06
CA ALA A 649 0.49 27.26 9.13
C ALA A 649 1.93 27.52 8.63
N ASP A 650 2.27 27.08 7.41
CA ASP A 650 3.59 27.28 6.80
C ASP A 650 3.54 28.45 5.79
N PRO A 651 4.16 29.62 6.10
CA PRO A 651 4.14 30.81 5.25
C PRO A 651 4.67 30.60 3.82
N GLU A 652 5.53 29.60 3.60
CA GLU A 652 6.11 29.35 2.28
C GLU A 652 5.10 28.74 1.30
N VAL A 653 4.06 28.07 1.81
CA VAL A 653 3.07 27.36 0.98
C VAL A 653 1.68 28.01 0.99
N VAL A 654 1.43 29.00 1.87
CA VAL A 654 0.13 29.69 2.00
C VAL A 654 -0.41 30.12 0.64
N GLY A 655 0.39 30.80 -0.18
CA GLY A 655 -0.03 31.26 -1.51
C GLY A 655 -0.47 30.12 -2.44
N ALA A 656 0.25 29.00 -2.45
CA ALA A 656 -0.08 27.85 -3.28
C ALA A 656 -1.35 27.14 -2.79
N VAL A 657 -1.51 26.98 -1.48
CA VAL A 657 -2.69 26.34 -0.86
C VAL A 657 -3.94 27.19 -1.04
N VAL A 658 -3.87 28.51 -0.80
CA VAL A 658 -4.97 29.46 -1.03
C VAL A 658 -5.40 29.43 -2.50
N ALA A 659 -4.44 29.54 -3.43
CA ALA A 659 -4.74 29.49 -4.86
C ALA A 659 -5.37 28.15 -5.27
N GLY A 660 -4.85 27.03 -4.76
CA GLY A 660 -5.37 25.69 -5.06
C GLY A 660 -6.82 25.50 -4.63
N ARG A 661 -7.20 25.98 -3.44
CA ARG A 661 -8.56 25.86 -2.91
C ARG A 661 -9.59 26.65 -3.74
N LEU A 662 -9.24 27.86 -4.16
CA LEU A 662 -10.13 28.69 -4.98
C LEU A 662 -10.21 28.18 -6.41
N ARG A 663 -9.06 27.83 -7.01
CA ARG A 663 -9.02 27.23 -8.36
C ARG A 663 -9.79 25.93 -8.41
N ARG A 664 -9.83 25.14 -7.34
CA ARG A 664 -10.65 23.93 -7.28
C ARG A 664 -12.12 24.22 -7.57
N LEU A 665 -12.71 25.23 -6.93
CA LEU A 665 -14.11 25.61 -7.16
C LEU A 665 -14.36 26.07 -8.61
N LEU A 666 -13.44 26.84 -9.18
CA LEU A 666 -13.51 27.29 -10.58
C LEU A 666 -13.33 26.13 -11.57
N ILE A 667 -12.44 25.18 -11.28
CA ILE A 667 -12.26 23.96 -12.07
C ILE A 667 -13.54 23.14 -12.05
N ASP A 668 -14.20 22.99 -10.90
CA ASP A 668 -15.47 22.27 -10.79
C ASP A 668 -16.60 22.95 -11.59
N ARG A 669 -16.56 24.29 -11.77
CA ARG A 669 -17.46 25.02 -12.69
C ARG A 669 -17.13 24.73 -14.14
N VAL A 670 -15.85 24.82 -14.52
CA VAL A 670 -15.39 24.56 -15.90
C VAL A 670 -15.69 23.12 -16.31
N GLU A 671 -15.53 22.16 -15.42
CA GLU A 671 -15.86 20.76 -15.64
C GLU A 671 -17.38 20.57 -15.82
N ALA A 672 -18.21 21.27 -15.02
CA ALA A 672 -19.66 21.29 -15.18
C ALA A 672 -20.10 21.84 -16.54
N GLN A 673 -19.53 22.98 -16.95
CA GLN A 673 -19.81 23.63 -18.24
C GLN A 673 -19.35 22.74 -19.40
N THR A 674 -18.19 22.10 -19.26
CA THR A 674 -17.66 21.15 -20.24
C THR A 674 -18.62 19.98 -20.41
N GLN A 675 -19.15 19.44 -19.30
CA GLN A 675 -20.13 18.36 -19.35
C GLN A 675 -21.44 18.82 -19.99
N ALA A 676 -21.95 20.01 -19.64
CA ALA A 676 -23.15 20.57 -20.24
C ALA A 676 -23.04 20.73 -21.76
N LEU A 677 -21.90 21.25 -22.26
CA LEU A 677 -21.64 21.37 -23.70
C LEU A 677 -21.49 20.00 -24.39
N ARG A 678 -20.90 19.00 -23.72
CA ARG A 678 -20.84 17.62 -24.23
C ARG A 678 -22.22 17.00 -24.31
N ASP A 679 -23.06 17.21 -23.30
CA ASP A 679 -24.43 16.72 -23.27
C ASP A 679 -25.31 17.40 -24.33
N GLU A 680 -25.05 18.69 -24.62
CA GLU A 680 -25.70 19.41 -25.71
C GLU A 680 -25.23 18.87 -27.08
N LEU A 681 -23.91 18.67 -27.24
CA LEU A 681 -23.33 18.08 -28.45
C LEU A 681 -23.83 16.66 -28.70
N ALA A 682 -24.02 15.85 -27.65
CA ALA A 682 -24.55 14.49 -27.73
C ALA A 682 -26.05 14.47 -28.07
N ARG A 683 -26.80 15.53 -27.73
CA ARG A 683 -28.22 15.69 -28.06
C ARG A 683 -28.45 16.15 -29.50
N LEU A 684 -27.46 16.77 -30.13
CA LEU A 684 -27.50 17.11 -31.55
C LEU A 684 -27.30 15.84 -32.40
N SER A 685 -28.40 15.23 -32.82
CA SER A 685 -28.39 14.16 -33.83
C SER A 685 -28.05 14.73 -35.22
N HIS A 686 -27.65 13.88 -36.16
CA HIS A 686 -27.13 14.18 -37.52
C HIS A 686 -27.98 15.10 -38.46
N ALA A 687 -28.89 15.92 -37.96
CA ALA A 687 -29.64 16.91 -38.72
C ALA A 687 -28.98 18.32 -38.67
N ALA A 688 -28.43 18.72 -39.82
CA ALA A 688 -28.41 20.07 -40.42
C ALA A 688 -27.88 21.32 -39.66
N GLU A 689 -27.24 21.24 -38.48
CA GLU A 689 -26.64 22.43 -37.84
C GLU A 689 -25.10 22.36 -37.68
N PRO A 690 -24.33 22.30 -38.79
CA PRO A 690 -22.86 22.25 -38.74
C PRO A 690 -22.23 23.49 -38.09
N GLU A 691 -22.91 24.64 -38.14
CA GLU A 691 -22.45 25.87 -37.47
C GLU A 691 -22.56 25.77 -35.95
N ARG A 692 -23.67 25.22 -35.43
CA ARG A 692 -23.88 25.02 -33.99
C ARG A 692 -22.91 24.00 -33.42
N VAL A 693 -22.64 22.91 -34.15
CA VAL A 693 -21.60 21.93 -33.77
C VAL A 693 -20.22 22.58 -33.70
N ARG A 694 -19.84 23.39 -34.69
CA ARG A 694 -18.56 24.13 -34.68
C ARG A 694 -18.50 25.16 -33.55
N GLU A 695 -19.61 25.76 -33.16
CA GLU A 695 -19.71 26.68 -32.02
C GLU A 695 -19.49 25.94 -30.69
N LEU A 696 -20.19 24.82 -30.46
CA LEU A 696 -20.03 24.00 -29.25
C LEU A 696 -18.62 23.40 -29.14
N GLN A 697 -18.04 22.96 -30.26
CA GLN A 697 -16.65 22.47 -30.30
C GLN A 697 -15.64 23.57 -29.97
N ARG A 698 -15.86 24.81 -30.44
CA ARG A 698 -15.05 25.97 -30.05
C ARG A 698 -15.17 26.27 -28.55
N GLY A 699 -16.39 26.22 -28.01
CA GLY A 699 -16.65 26.37 -26.57
C GLY A 699 -15.95 25.30 -25.72
N LEU A 700 -15.98 24.04 -26.15
CA LEU A 700 -15.24 22.95 -25.48
C LEU A 700 -13.73 23.19 -25.48
N ALA A 701 -13.16 23.62 -26.62
CA ALA A 701 -11.74 23.94 -26.71
C ALA A 701 -11.36 25.13 -25.81
N GLU A 702 -12.25 26.11 -25.65
CA GLU A 702 -12.06 27.25 -24.76
C GLU A 702 -12.08 26.84 -23.29
N LEU A 703 -13.07 26.05 -22.87
CA LEU A 703 -13.13 25.50 -21.51
C LEU A 703 -11.94 24.59 -21.19
N GLN A 704 -11.45 23.82 -22.16
CA GLN A 704 -10.23 23.03 -22.00
C GLN A 704 -8.98 23.89 -21.83
N ARG A 705 -8.84 24.99 -22.58
CA ARG A 705 -7.76 25.97 -22.35
C ARG A 705 -7.88 26.60 -20.96
N ARG A 706 -9.09 26.97 -20.55
CA ARG A 706 -9.35 27.55 -19.24
C ARG A 706 -9.01 26.60 -18.09
N ARG A 707 -9.36 25.32 -18.21
CA ARG A 707 -8.99 24.29 -17.23
C ARG A 707 -7.47 24.15 -17.09
N ARG A 708 -6.74 24.14 -18.22
CA ARG A 708 -5.26 24.07 -18.22
C ARG A 708 -4.63 25.29 -17.55
N GLN A 709 -5.18 26.48 -17.80
CA GLN A 709 -4.77 27.72 -17.12
C GLN A 709 -4.96 27.62 -15.60
N LEU A 710 -6.14 27.19 -15.14
CA LEU A 710 -6.42 27.01 -13.71
C LEU A 710 -5.56 25.92 -13.05
N LEU A 711 -5.05 24.96 -13.81
CA LEU A 711 -4.11 23.93 -13.33
C LEU A 711 -2.64 24.35 -13.39
N GLY A 712 -2.32 25.56 -13.87
CA GLY A 712 -0.95 26.03 -14.02
C GLY A 712 -0.13 25.30 -15.10
N GLN A 713 -0.81 24.68 -16.09
CA GLN A 713 -0.15 23.98 -17.19
C GLN A 713 0.17 24.96 -18.34
N PRO A 714 1.34 24.85 -19.00
CA PRO A 714 1.63 25.64 -20.19
C PRO A 714 0.62 25.33 -21.32
N ALA A 715 0.24 26.38 -22.06
CA ALA A 715 -0.85 26.37 -23.04
C ALA A 715 -0.64 25.41 -24.22
#